data_AF-A0A401L5M0-F1
#
_entry.id   AF-A0A401L5M0-F1
#
_cell.length_a   1.000
_cell.length_b   1.000
_cell.length_c   1.000
_cell.angle_alpha   90.00
_cell.angle_beta   90.00
_cell.angle_gamma   90.00
#
_symmetry.space_group_name_H-M   'P 1'
#
loop_
_entity.id
_entity.type
_entity.pdbx_description
1 polymer ?
#
loop_
_entity_poly.entity_id
_entity_poly.type
_entity_poly.pdbx_seq_one_letter_code
_entity_poly.pdbx_strand_id
1 'polypeptide(L)'
;MSSDTVTFTAPLSQGFGYGIIIGLGFAFALLMIFITWALKRYQNEVQTSEMFSTAGRSVKSGLVAAAVVSSWTWAATLLQSTTVAYEYGISGPFFYASGATVQIILFATLAIELKRRAPNAHTFLEALRARYGTVVHVVFIVFCLMTNILVTAMLLTGGSAVLTSLTGVNTVAACFLLPIGVVLYTLFGGIKATFITDYLHTVVIIVVIFIFAFSAYATSDKLGSPGAVYDALVAASKLHPVDGNAEGSYLTMRSKEGGIFWIINLVGNFGTVFLDNGYYNKAIAASPVHAFPGYVIGGLCWFAIPWLCASTLGMTALSLEGTQRLSPDDVTAGLVLPFAAVKLLGYSGAVCTTIMIFMAVTSAFSAQLIAVSSIFTYDIYQAYIDPSAKGKRLVWVSHMTCVFWAIAMAGFSTGLYYAGIGMGYLYLLMGVIISSAVFPGAMSLIWKHQNWIAAAASPPLGLAVSLIAWLVTTKKQYGILTVTTTGANYPMLAGNVAALLSPVIFSPILTLIFGSQNYDYGTMRAIRRVDDADVAAAAHIDIELIPGEINTQSAAQEEEETRKLNRAALYSRTLTIFMVLCFLILWPIPMYGSSYVFSKKFFTGWVVVGLIWLFCTTFGVVIFPLYEGRESIVRTVRMMALDIMGKRGRRKGMIVGEMTSGDVSGVQTPVVEKKEVLEK
;
A
#
# COMPACT_ATOMS: atom_id res chain seq x y z
N MET A 1 16.51 21.72 -36.72
CA MET A 1 16.60 20.29 -36.30
C MET A 1 15.54 20.02 -35.25
N SER A 2 14.27 20.01 -35.65
CA SER A 2 13.13 19.91 -34.74
C SER A 2 12.00 19.10 -35.38
N SER A 3 12.08 17.76 -35.31
CA SER A 3 10.92 16.86 -35.50
C SER A 3 11.16 15.41 -35.03
N ASP A 4 12.06 15.15 -34.08
CA ASP A 4 12.38 13.77 -33.65
C ASP A 4 11.68 13.34 -32.34
N THR A 5 10.82 14.20 -31.76
CA THR A 5 10.03 13.87 -30.57
C THR A 5 8.66 13.29 -30.96
N VAL A 6 8.31 12.15 -30.36
CA VAL A 6 6.98 11.53 -30.54
C VAL A 6 5.91 12.45 -29.98
N THR A 7 4.97 12.90 -30.82
CA THR A 7 3.78 13.63 -30.37
C THR A 7 2.68 12.64 -29.99
N PHE A 8 2.35 12.58 -28.70
CA PHE A 8 1.24 11.77 -28.20
C PHE A 8 -0.10 12.41 -28.56
N THR A 9 -0.74 11.90 -29.60
CA THR A 9 -2.16 12.21 -29.84
C THR A 9 -3.01 11.26 -29.00
N ALA A 10 -4.00 11.79 -28.29
CA ALA A 10 -4.85 10.99 -27.43
C ALA A 10 -5.59 9.92 -28.27
N PRO A 11 -5.34 8.61 -28.04
CA PRO A 11 -6.00 7.54 -28.79
C PRO A 11 -7.48 7.35 -28.43
N LEU A 12 -7.92 7.87 -27.28
CA LEU A 12 -9.28 7.75 -26.78
C LEU A 12 -9.94 9.13 -26.73
N SER A 13 -11.27 9.17 -26.77
CA SER A 13 -12.03 10.42 -26.66
C SER A 13 -12.08 10.92 -25.22
N GLN A 14 -12.27 12.23 -25.04
CA GLN A 14 -12.50 12.83 -23.72
C GLN A 14 -13.72 12.22 -23.02
N GLY A 15 -14.77 11.88 -23.78
CA GLY A 15 -15.96 11.22 -23.25
C GLY A 15 -15.65 9.86 -22.63
N PHE A 16 -14.73 9.09 -23.22
CA PHE A 16 -14.24 7.85 -22.61
C PHE A 16 -13.50 8.13 -21.29
N GLY A 17 -12.62 9.13 -21.28
CA GLY A 17 -11.88 9.53 -20.08
C GLY A 17 -12.79 9.92 -18.92
N TYR A 18 -13.73 10.85 -19.13
CA TYR A 18 -14.71 11.22 -18.12
C TYR A 18 -15.64 10.06 -17.75
N GLY A 19 -16.00 9.20 -18.71
CA GLY A 19 -16.78 7.99 -18.47
C GLY A 19 -16.09 6.99 -17.53
N ILE A 20 -14.77 6.83 -17.63
CA ILE A 20 -14.00 6.02 -16.68
C ILE A 20 -13.92 6.73 -15.33
N ILE A 21 -13.49 7.99 -15.29
CA ILE A 21 -13.26 8.71 -14.03
C ILE A 21 -14.54 8.79 -13.19
N ILE A 22 -15.63 9.24 -13.82
CA ILE A 22 -16.91 9.47 -13.16
C ILE A 22 -17.74 8.19 -13.18
N GLY A 23 -18.02 7.65 -14.37
CA GLY A 23 -18.94 6.52 -14.54
C GLY A 23 -18.48 5.26 -13.83
N LEU A 24 -17.23 4.81 -14.06
CA LEU A 24 -16.70 3.62 -13.37
C LEU A 24 -16.55 3.88 -11.87
N GLY A 25 -16.13 5.08 -11.47
CA GLY A 25 -16.07 5.48 -10.05
C GLY A 25 -17.42 5.37 -9.34
N PHE A 26 -18.50 5.87 -9.96
CA PHE A 26 -19.86 5.74 -9.44
C PHE A 26 -20.36 4.29 -9.47
N ALA A 27 -20.05 3.53 -10.50
CA ALA A 27 -20.42 2.11 -10.57
C ALA A 27 -19.79 1.31 -9.42
N PHE A 28 -18.51 1.56 -9.11
CA PHE A 28 -17.85 0.98 -7.94
C PHE A 28 -18.52 1.43 -6.63
N ALA A 29 -18.87 2.72 -6.52
CA ALA A 29 -19.58 3.20 -5.33
C ALA A 29 -20.94 2.52 -5.12
N LEU A 30 -21.73 2.36 -6.18
CA LEU A 30 -23.00 1.62 -6.11
C LEU A 30 -22.80 0.15 -5.77
N LEU A 31 -21.80 -0.50 -6.36
CA LEU A 31 -21.44 -1.88 -6.03
C LEU A 31 -21.08 -2.02 -4.54
N MET A 32 -20.31 -1.09 -4.00
CA MET A 32 -19.91 -1.14 -2.59
C MET A 32 -21.04 -0.82 -1.63
N ILE A 33 -21.90 0.15 -1.95
CA ILE A 33 -23.12 0.40 -1.19
C ILE A 33 -24.00 -0.86 -1.15
N PHE A 34 -24.12 -1.56 -2.29
CA PHE A 34 -24.86 -2.82 -2.37
C PHE A 34 -24.21 -3.92 -1.51
N ILE A 35 -22.89 -4.09 -1.57
CA ILE A 35 -22.17 -5.08 -0.77
C ILE A 35 -22.32 -4.78 0.72
N THR A 36 -22.14 -3.53 1.15
CA THR A 36 -22.34 -3.12 2.55
C THR A 36 -23.76 -3.39 3.02
N TRP A 37 -24.76 -3.07 2.19
CA TRP A 37 -26.16 -3.40 2.47
C TRP A 37 -26.38 -4.91 2.63
N ALA A 38 -25.80 -5.72 1.75
CA ALA A 38 -25.93 -7.17 1.79
C ALA A 38 -25.27 -7.75 3.06
N LEU A 39 -24.08 -7.27 3.42
CA LEU A 39 -23.39 -7.68 4.65
C LEU A 39 -24.19 -7.31 5.89
N LYS A 40 -24.72 -6.07 5.95
CA LYS A 40 -25.60 -5.64 7.06
C LYS A 40 -26.84 -6.50 7.18
N ARG A 41 -27.50 -6.83 6.07
CA ARG A 41 -28.76 -7.57 6.06
C ARG A 41 -28.59 -9.07 6.33
N TYR A 42 -27.56 -9.70 5.76
CA TYR A 42 -27.44 -11.16 5.72
C TYR A 42 -26.34 -11.72 6.62
N GLN A 43 -25.41 -10.89 7.10
CA GLN A 43 -24.32 -11.26 8.01
C GLN A 43 -24.42 -10.57 9.38
N ASN A 44 -25.49 -9.81 9.64
CA ASN A 44 -25.71 -9.03 10.87
C ASN A 44 -24.57 -8.04 11.18
N GLU A 45 -23.90 -7.52 10.15
CA GLU A 45 -22.82 -6.54 10.35
C GLU A 45 -23.40 -5.15 10.64
N VAL A 46 -23.07 -4.59 11.80
CA VAL A 46 -23.40 -3.21 12.18
C VAL A 46 -22.18 -2.32 11.96
N GLN A 47 -22.36 -1.17 11.30
CA GLN A 47 -21.31 -0.18 11.10
C GLN A 47 -21.12 0.66 12.38
N THR A 48 -20.47 0.07 13.38
CA THR A 48 -19.92 0.77 14.55
C THR A 48 -18.61 1.48 14.18
N SER A 49 -18.07 2.35 15.04
CA SER A 49 -16.76 2.97 14.76
C SER A 49 -15.64 1.93 14.74
N GLU A 50 -15.70 0.92 15.62
CA GLU A 50 -14.81 -0.23 15.61
C GLU A 50 -14.89 -1.02 14.30
N MET A 51 -16.11 -1.32 13.81
CA MET A 51 -16.28 -2.03 12.54
C MET A 51 -15.80 -1.20 11.35
N PHE A 52 -16.07 0.11 11.37
CA PHE A 52 -15.66 1.04 10.32
C PHE A 52 -14.13 1.15 10.21
N SER A 53 -13.42 1.25 11.33
CA SER A 53 -11.97 1.49 11.35
C SER A 53 -11.12 0.22 11.42
N THR A 54 -11.67 -0.90 11.91
CA THR A 54 -10.90 -2.14 12.12
C THR A 54 -11.51 -3.39 11.48
N ALA A 55 -12.66 -3.30 10.80
CA ALA A 55 -13.39 -4.47 10.28
C ALA A 55 -13.63 -5.58 11.33
N GLY A 56 -13.75 -5.20 12.60
CA GLY A 56 -13.88 -6.14 13.72
C GLY A 56 -12.68 -7.07 13.88
N ARG A 57 -11.50 -6.72 13.33
CA ARG A 57 -10.26 -7.51 13.40
C ARG A 57 -10.43 -8.96 12.89
N SER A 58 -11.30 -9.14 11.89
CA SER A 58 -11.80 -10.44 11.44
C SER A 58 -11.28 -10.87 10.06
N VAL A 59 -10.49 -10.03 9.38
CA VAL A 59 -10.08 -10.29 8.00
C VAL A 59 -9.07 -11.45 7.94
N LYS A 60 -9.30 -12.39 7.02
CA LYS A 60 -8.48 -13.59 6.87
C LYS A 60 -7.35 -13.41 5.83
N SER A 61 -6.43 -14.36 5.78
CA SER A 61 -5.12 -14.20 5.11
C SER A 61 -5.22 -13.91 3.62
N GLY A 62 -6.15 -14.56 2.90
CA GLY A 62 -6.29 -14.34 1.47
C GLY A 62 -6.72 -12.90 1.17
N LEU A 63 -7.76 -12.43 1.85
CA LEU A 63 -8.26 -11.07 1.63
C LEU A 63 -7.25 -10.00 2.12
N VAL A 64 -6.48 -10.30 3.19
CA VAL A 64 -5.34 -9.46 3.60
C VAL A 64 -4.27 -9.42 2.50
N ALA A 65 -3.90 -10.56 1.92
CA ALA A 65 -2.89 -10.61 0.86
C ALA A 65 -3.31 -9.80 -0.37
N ALA A 66 -4.56 -9.96 -0.81
CA ALA A 66 -5.11 -9.18 -1.92
C ALA A 66 -5.12 -7.68 -1.61
N ALA A 67 -5.54 -7.30 -0.40
CA ALA A 67 -5.53 -5.90 0.01
C ALA A 67 -4.12 -5.32 0.12
N VAL A 68 -3.14 -6.09 0.61
CA VAL A 68 -1.73 -5.66 0.67
C VAL A 68 -1.20 -5.42 -0.74
N VAL A 69 -1.44 -6.36 -1.68
CA VAL A 69 -1.06 -6.18 -3.10
C VAL A 69 -1.69 -4.92 -3.66
N SER A 70 -3.01 -4.78 -3.53
CA SER A 70 -3.77 -3.66 -4.10
C SER A 70 -3.28 -2.31 -3.60
N SER A 71 -3.07 -2.18 -2.28
CA SER A 71 -2.62 -0.90 -1.71
C SER A 71 -1.24 -0.48 -2.17
N TRP A 72 -0.43 -1.42 -2.67
CA TRP A 72 0.94 -1.18 -3.09
C TRP A 72 1.10 -1.07 -4.60
N THR A 73 0.13 -1.58 -5.35
CA THR A 73 0.04 -1.37 -6.79
C THR A 73 -0.50 0.04 -7.07
N TRP A 74 0.31 1.04 -6.73
CA TRP A 74 0.09 2.44 -7.07
C TRP A 74 0.18 2.68 -8.57
N ALA A 75 -0.32 3.82 -9.03
CA ALA A 75 0.02 4.33 -10.36
C ALA A 75 1.55 4.38 -10.55
N ALA A 76 2.30 4.91 -9.57
CA ALA A 76 3.76 4.94 -9.60
C ALA A 76 4.37 3.53 -9.71
N THR A 77 3.79 2.52 -9.07
CA THR A 77 4.29 1.13 -9.16
C THR A 77 4.28 0.60 -10.58
N LEU A 78 3.30 0.95 -11.39
CA LEU A 78 3.22 0.52 -12.79
C LEU A 78 4.00 1.46 -13.71
N LEU A 79 3.86 2.77 -13.50
CA LEU A 79 4.45 3.79 -14.36
C LEU A 79 5.96 3.94 -14.14
N GLN A 80 6.40 4.14 -12.90
CA GLN A 80 7.81 4.37 -12.57
C GLN A 80 8.66 3.12 -12.84
N SER A 81 8.17 1.94 -12.48
CA SER A 81 8.88 0.68 -12.78
C SER A 81 9.07 0.48 -14.29
N THR A 82 8.09 0.88 -15.09
CA THR A 82 8.18 0.82 -16.57
C THR A 82 9.11 1.90 -17.11
N THR A 83 9.10 3.10 -16.52
CA THR A 83 10.08 4.15 -16.84
C THR A 83 11.51 3.66 -16.62
N VAL A 84 11.83 3.08 -15.45
CA VAL A 84 13.19 2.59 -15.20
C VAL A 84 13.57 1.37 -16.04
N ALA A 85 12.58 0.62 -16.55
CA ALA A 85 12.81 -0.43 -17.54
C ALA A 85 13.25 0.13 -18.89
N TYR A 86 12.63 1.23 -19.32
CA TYR A 86 12.98 1.93 -20.53
C TYR A 86 14.33 2.65 -20.41
N GLU A 87 14.63 3.24 -19.25
CA GLU A 87 15.91 3.92 -19.03
C GLU A 87 17.09 2.94 -18.84
N TYR A 88 16.91 1.88 -18.05
CA TYR A 88 18.01 1.04 -17.58
C TYR A 88 17.99 -0.39 -18.13
N GLY A 89 16.92 -0.79 -18.82
CA GLY A 89 16.72 -2.15 -19.30
C GLY A 89 16.18 -3.09 -18.22
N ILE A 90 16.46 -4.39 -18.37
CA ILE A 90 15.87 -5.47 -17.55
C ILE A 90 16.17 -5.34 -16.05
N SER A 91 17.26 -4.65 -15.70
CA SER A 91 17.62 -4.39 -14.30
C SER A 91 16.63 -3.48 -13.59
N GLY A 92 16.02 -2.52 -14.29
CA GLY A 92 15.12 -1.51 -13.70
C GLY A 92 13.93 -2.12 -12.96
N PRO A 93 13.06 -2.91 -13.64
CA PRO A 93 11.93 -3.60 -13.02
C PRO A 93 12.33 -4.49 -11.86
N PHE A 94 13.45 -5.21 -11.99
CA PHE A 94 13.92 -6.10 -10.94
C PHE A 94 14.36 -5.31 -9.71
N PHE A 95 15.13 -4.23 -9.87
CA PHE A 95 15.55 -3.37 -8.78
C PHE A 95 14.36 -2.66 -8.12
N TYR A 96 13.36 -2.24 -8.91
CA TYR A 96 12.11 -1.72 -8.38
C TYR A 96 11.41 -2.76 -7.49
N ALA A 97 11.12 -3.93 -8.07
CA ALA A 97 10.33 -4.98 -7.43
C ALA A 97 11.04 -5.59 -6.21
N SER A 98 12.33 -5.89 -6.33
CA SER A 98 13.12 -6.50 -5.25
C SER A 98 13.30 -5.55 -4.07
N GLY A 99 13.62 -4.28 -4.34
CA GLY A 99 13.75 -3.25 -3.30
C GLY A 99 12.44 -3.08 -2.53
N ALA A 100 11.33 -2.99 -3.25
CA ALA A 100 10.02 -2.75 -2.64
C ALA A 100 9.43 -3.96 -1.89
N THR A 101 9.61 -5.16 -2.42
CA THR A 101 9.11 -6.42 -1.81
C THR A 101 9.71 -6.64 -0.42
N VAL A 102 10.99 -6.31 -0.25
CA VAL A 102 11.68 -6.47 1.04
C VAL A 102 11.06 -5.59 2.13
N GLN A 103 10.60 -4.38 1.82
CA GLN A 103 9.98 -3.53 2.84
C GLN A 103 8.60 -4.05 3.25
N ILE A 104 7.81 -4.61 2.32
CA ILE A 104 6.52 -5.26 2.65
C ILE A 104 6.74 -6.39 3.67
N ILE A 105 7.75 -7.23 3.40
CA ILE A 105 8.05 -8.38 4.25
C ILE A 105 8.60 -7.94 5.61
N LEU A 106 9.47 -6.92 5.65
CA LEU A 106 9.94 -6.32 6.91
C LEU A 106 8.79 -5.70 7.70
N PHE A 107 7.86 -5.02 7.02
CA PHE A 107 6.67 -4.45 7.64
C PHE A 107 5.78 -5.53 8.26
N ALA A 108 5.70 -6.74 7.68
CA ALA A 108 4.98 -7.85 8.29
C ALA A 108 5.44 -8.14 9.73
N THR A 109 6.73 -7.95 10.01
CA THR A 109 7.27 -8.08 11.37
C THR A 109 6.75 -6.97 12.29
N LEU A 110 6.73 -5.71 11.83
CA LEU A 110 6.18 -4.58 12.60
C LEU A 110 4.67 -4.71 12.84
N ALA A 111 3.93 -5.16 11.83
CA ALA A 111 2.51 -5.45 11.93
C ALA A 111 2.21 -6.44 13.08
N ILE A 112 2.96 -7.54 13.17
CA ILE A 112 2.81 -8.52 14.26
C ILE A 112 3.19 -7.91 15.60
N GLU A 113 4.31 -7.17 15.67
CA GLU A 113 4.77 -6.55 16.92
C GLU A 113 3.77 -5.52 17.44
N LEU A 114 3.15 -4.72 16.57
CA LEU A 114 2.07 -3.82 16.94
C LEU A 114 0.90 -4.60 17.54
N LYS A 115 0.43 -5.68 16.88
CA LYS A 115 -0.70 -6.47 17.41
C LYS A 115 -0.40 -7.15 18.73
N ARG A 116 0.84 -7.61 18.94
CA ARG A 116 1.26 -8.23 20.21
C ARG A 116 1.37 -7.21 21.35
N ARG A 117 1.73 -5.96 21.05
CA ARG A 117 2.01 -4.91 22.05
C ARG A 117 0.82 -4.00 22.30
N ALA A 118 0.00 -3.76 21.30
CA ALA A 118 -1.14 -2.85 21.27
C ALA A 118 -2.33 -3.47 20.50
N PRO A 119 -2.91 -4.59 20.99
CA PRO A 119 -3.96 -5.33 20.25
C PRO A 119 -5.24 -4.52 19.98
N ASN A 120 -5.52 -3.53 20.84
CA ASN A 120 -6.72 -2.71 20.80
C ASN A 120 -6.53 -1.36 20.10
N ALA A 121 -5.33 -1.05 19.58
CA ALA A 121 -5.10 0.19 18.86
C ALA A 121 -5.86 0.22 17.51
N HIS A 122 -6.17 1.43 17.05
CA HIS A 122 -6.76 1.74 15.75
C HIS A 122 -5.69 2.28 14.79
N THR A 123 -4.67 2.95 15.33
CA THR A 123 -3.51 3.44 14.58
C THR A 123 -2.20 3.05 15.28
N PHE A 124 -1.08 3.06 14.55
CA PHE A 124 0.22 2.83 15.19
C PHE A 124 0.68 4.04 16.03
N LEU A 125 0.14 5.22 15.75
CA LEU A 125 0.44 6.47 16.44
C LEU A 125 -0.08 6.46 17.89
N GLU A 126 -1.24 5.84 18.14
CA GLU A 126 -1.72 5.58 19.49
C GLU A 126 -0.74 4.77 20.33
N ALA A 127 -0.07 3.77 19.73
CA ALA A 127 0.97 3.01 20.42
C ALA A 127 2.17 3.89 20.78
N LEU A 128 2.57 4.80 19.89
CA LEU A 128 3.64 5.77 20.19
C LEU A 128 3.25 6.72 21.31
N ARG A 129 2.02 7.22 21.30
CA ARG A 129 1.48 8.07 22.36
C ARG A 129 1.46 7.33 23.70
N ALA A 130 1.00 6.09 23.71
CA ALA A 130 0.95 5.27 24.92
C ALA A 130 2.34 5.00 25.50
N ARG A 131 3.37 4.87 24.65
CA ARG A 131 4.76 4.63 25.08
C ARG A 131 5.48 5.89 25.54
N TYR A 132 5.35 6.99 24.81
CA TYR A 132 6.23 8.15 24.95
C TYR A 132 5.51 9.45 25.29
N GLY A 133 4.19 9.51 25.14
CA GLY A 133 3.39 10.71 25.34
C GLY A 133 3.34 11.64 24.13
N THR A 134 2.86 12.86 24.38
CA THR A 134 2.43 13.82 23.36
C THR A 134 3.53 14.26 22.40
N VAL A 135 4.76 14.48 22.88
CA VAL A 135 5.84 15.06 22.04
C VAL A 135 6.18 14.13 20.88
N VAL A 136 6.48 12.86 21.18
CA VAL A 136 6.78 11.86 20.15
C VAL A 136 5.56 11.63 19.26
N HIS A 137 4.36 11.60 19.85
CA HIS A 137 3.14 11.43 19.09
C HIS A 137 2.96 12.51 18.01
N VAL A 138 3.14 13.79 18.35
CA VAL A 138 3.05 14.91 17.39
C VAL A 138 4.13 14.82 16.31
N VAL A 139 5.37 14.48 16.66
CA VAL A 139 6.45 14.30 15.66
C VAL A 139 6.05 13.24 14.64
N PHE A 140 5.56 12.09 15.08
CA PHE A 140 5.16 11.02 14.16
C PHE A 140 3.88 11.33 13.40
N ILE A 141 2.89 12.03 13.98
CA ILE A 141 1.74 12.55 13.22
C ILE A 141 2.22 13.37 12.02
N VAL A 142 3.18 14.28 12.23
CA VAL A 142 3.73 15.12 11.14
C VAL A 142 4.39 14.26 10.06
N PHE A 143 5.23 13.28 10.42
CA PHE A 143 5.87 12.39 9.44
C PHE A 143 4.90 11.46 8.71
N CYS A 144 3.87 10.96 9.38
CA CYS A 144 2.80 10.19 8.75
C CYS A 144 2.01 11.04 7.76
N LEU A 145 1.61 12.24 8.15
CA LEU A 145 0.89 13.14 7.25
C LEU A 145 1.75 13.57 6.06
N MET A 146 3.04 13.86 6.25
CA MET A 146 3.97 14.09 5.13
C MET A 146 4.02 12.90 4.18
N THR A 147 4.03 11.68 4.72
CA THR A 147 3.99 10.44 3.93
C THR A 147 2.70 10.35 3.12
N ASN A 148 1.54 10.53 3.78
CA ASN A 148 0.24 10.45 3.12
C ASN A 148 0.06 11.55 2.05
N ILE A 149 0.56 12.78 2.28
CA ILE A 149 0.57 13.87 1.29
C ILE A 149 1.36 13.45 0.06
N LEU A 150 2.59 12.96 0.24
CA LEU A 150 3.47 12.58 -0.87
C LEU A 150 2.88 11.43 -1.69
N VAL A 151 2.40 10.37 -1.03
CA VAL A 151 1.78 9.23 -1.71
C VAL A 151 0.52 9.69 -2.46
N THR A 152 -0.36 10.46 -1.82
CA THR A 152 -1.59 10.94 -2.47
C THR A 152 -1.28 11.85 -3.67
N ALA A 153 -0.27 12.72 -3.55
CA ALA A 153 0.17 13.59 -4.64
C ALA A 153 0.68 12.78 -5.84
N MET A 154 1.47 11.72 -5.62
CA MET A 154 1.94 10.83 -6.69
C MET A 154 0.79 10.11 -7.41
N LEU A 155 -0.24 9.69 -6.66
CA LEU A 155 -1.41 9.03 -7.24
C LEU A 155 -2.19 9.97 -8.18
N LEU A 156 -2.44 11.21 -7.74
CA LEU A 156 -3.19 12.18 -8.54
C LEU A 156 -2.37 12.73 -9.70
N THR A 157 -1.08 13.04 -9.51
CA THR A 157 -0.20 13.50 -10.59
C THR A 157 0.00 12.42 -11.65
N GLY A 158 0.30 11.18 -11.26
CA GLY A 158 0.47 10.06 -12.20
C GLY A 158 -0.84 9.67 -12.89
N GLY A 159 -1.93 9.58 -12.12
CA GLY A 159 -3.25 9.23 -12.64
C GLY A 159 -3.79 10.25 -13.64
N SER A 160 -3.72 11.54 -13.30
CA SER A 160 -4.17 12.62 -14.18
C SER A 160 -3.31 12.71 -15.44
N ALA A 161 -1.98 12.59 -15.34
CA ALA A 161 -1.09 12.61 -16.51
C ALA A 161 -1.44 11.51 -17.52
N VAL A 162 -1.64 10.27 -17.07
CA VAL A 162 -2.00 9.15 -17.97
C VAL A 162 -3.36 9.38 -18.60
N LEU A 163 -4.36 9.83 -17.83
CA LEU A 163 -5.70 10.07 -18.37
C LEU A 163 -5.69 11.20 -19.39
N THR A 164 -4.98 12.29 -19.14
CA THR A 164 -4.79 13.38 -20.09
C THR A 164 -4.13 12.86 -21.37
N SER A 165 -3.03 12.13 -21.27
CA SER A 165 -2.29 11.64 -22.44
C SER A 165 -3.06 10.61 -23.27
N LEU A 166 -3.88 9.78 -22.63
CA LEU A 166 -4.63 8.73 -23.32
C LEU A 166 -5.99 9.19 -23.86
N THR A 167 -6.63 10.18 -23.22
CA THR A 167 -8.03 10.55 -23.50
C THR A 167 -8.23 12.02 -23.85
N GLY A 168 -7.22 12.86 -23.64
CA GLY A 168 -7.30 14.32 -23.82
C GLY A 168 -8.09 15.04 -22.74
N VAL A 169 -8.49 14.37 -21.65
CA VAL A 169 -9.15 15.01 -20.50
C VAL A 169 -8.22 16.08 -19.90
N ASN A 170 -8.78 17.17 -19.39
CA ASN A 170 -7.98 18.21 -18.75
C ASN A 170 -7.35 17.69 -17.44
N THR A 171 -6.05 17.89 -17.25
CA THR A 171 -5.31 17.41 -16.07
C THR A 171 -5.89 17.91 -14.75
N VAL A 172 -6.29 19.19 -14.68
CA VAL A 172 -6.89 19.77 -13.46
C VAL A 172 -8.23 19.11 -13.18
N ALA A 173 -9.07 18.93 -14.20
CA ALA A 173 -10.33 18.20 -14.04
C ALA A 173 -10.10 16.77 -13.55
N ALA A 174 -9.12 16.05 -14.11
CA ALA A 174 -8.78 14.70 -13.65
C ALA A 174 -8.35 14.67 -12.17
N CYS A 175 -7.53 15.63 -11.71
CA CYS A 175 -7.12 15.73 -10.30
C CYS A 175 -8.31 15.87 -9.33
N PHE A 176 -9.34 16.62 -9.70
CA PHE A 176 -10.52 16.84 -8.85
C PHE A 176 -11.59 15.75 -8.98
N LEU A 177 -11.72 15.13 -10.15
CA LEU A 177 -12.78 14.15 -10.42
C LEU A 177 -12.40 12.73 -9.98
N LEU A 178 -11.12 12.34 -10.08
CA LEU A 178 -10.63 11.02 -9.66
C LEU A 178 -10.99 10.66 -8.20
N PRO A 179 -10.80 11.57 -7.22
CA PRO A 179 -11.16 11.29 -5.83
C PRO A 179 -12.64 11.05 -5.57
N ILE A 180 -13.55 11.59 -6.38
CA ILE A 180 -14.98 11.68 -6.04
C ILE A 180 -15.60 10.30 -5.82
N GLY A 181 -15.44 9.40 -6.79
CA GLY A 181 -15.96 8.03 -6.67
C GLY A 181 -15.37 7.30 -5.48
N VAL A 182 -14.09 7.53 -5.19
CA VAL A 182 -13.35 6.92 -4.09
C VAL A 182 -13.86 7.38 -2.73
N VAL A 183 -14.07 8.68 -2.57
CA VAL A 183 -14.65 9.25 -1.35
C VAL A 183 -16.02 8.63 -1.11
N LEU A 184 -16.90 8.61 -2.12
CA LEU A 184 -18.26 8.07 -1.97
C LEU A 184 -18.25 6.63 -1.44
N TYR A 185 -17.50 5.72 -2.06
CA TYR A 185 -17.51 4.33 -1.61
C TYR A 185 -16.81 4.10 -0.26
N THR A 186 -15.81 4.93 0.05
CA THR A 186 -15.08 4.84 1.33
C THR A 186 -15.98 5.29 2.49
N LEU A 187 -16.77 6.35 2.30
CA LEU A 187 -17.71 6.87 3.31
C LEU A 187 -18.79 5.85 3.70
N PHE A 188 -19.34 5.09 2.75
CA PHE A 188 -20.41 4.13 3.05
C PHE A 188 -19.90 2.76 3.51
N GLY A 189 -18.66 2.40 3.18
CA GLY A 189 -18.16 1.04 3.32
C GLY A 189 -17.22 0.79 4.49
N GLY A 190 -16.51 1.80 4.97
CA GLY A 190 -15.42 1.62 5.94
C GLY A 190 -14.30 0.71 5.44
N ILE A 191 -13.39 0.31 6.34
CA ILE A 191 -12.19 -0.43 5.97
C ILE A 191 -12.50 -1.80 5.37
N LYS A 192 -13.55 -2.50 5.83
CA LYS A 192 -13.91 -3.84 5.32
C LYS A 192 -14.36 -3.80 3.87
N ALA A 193 -15.16 -2.80 3.50
CA ALA A 193 -15.52 -2.57 2.11
C ALA A 193 -14.27 -2.30 1.27
N THR A 194 -13.31 -1.54 1.80
CA THR A 194 -12.05 -1.28 1.11
C THR A 194 -11.25 -2.55 0.83
N PHE A 195 -11.24 -3.54 1.74
CA PHE A 195 -10.65 -4.85 1.46
C PHE A 195 -11.28 -5.55 0.24
N ILE A 196 -12.61 -5.43 0.08
CA ILE A 196 -13.33 -6.04 -1.04
C ILE A 196 -13.08 -5.26 -2.33
N THR A 197 -13.08 -3.92 -2.31
CA THR A 197 -12.70 -3.12 -3.49
C THR A 197 -11.29 -3.42 -3.92
N ASP A 198 -10.36 -3.53 -2.97
CA ASP A 198 -8.96 -3.82 -3.25
C ASP A 198 -8.77 -5.18 -3.92
N TYR A 199 -9.53 -6.19 -3.48
CA TYR A 199 -9.59 -7.46 -4.18
C TYR A 199 -10.04 -7.29 -5.64
N LEU A 200 -11.14 -6.57 -5.89
CA LEU A 200 -11.66 -6.34 -7.25
C LEU A 200 -10.68 -5.55 -8.13
N HIS A 201 -10.06 -4.49 -7.59
CA HIS A 201 -9.03 -3.71 -8.29
C HIS A 201 -7.85 -4.62 -8.69
N THR A 202 -7.38 -5.45 -7.76
CA THR A 202 -6.27 -6.39 -8.00
C THR A 202 -6.59 -7.39 -9.10
N VAL A 203 -7.81 -7.95 -9.11
CA VAL A 203 -8.26 -8.87 -10.18
C VAL A 203 -8.16 -8.22 -11.55
N VAL A 204 -8.69 -7.00 -11.70
CA VAL A 204 -8.66 -6.28 -12.97
C VAL A 204 -7.23 -6.00 -13.42
N ILE A 205 -6.38 -5.54 -12.51
CA ILE A 205 -4.96 -5.26 -12.82
C ILE A 205 -4.25 -6.54 -13.30
N ILE A 206 -4.38 -7.66 -12.59
CA ILE A 206 -3.74 -8.93 -12.98
C ILE A 206 -4.19 -9.40 -14.36
N VAL A 207 -5.49 -9.29 -14.67
CA VAL A 207 -6.03 -9.64 -15.99
C VAL A 207 -5.38 -8.79 -17.08
N VAL A 208 -5.27 -7.49 -16.86
CA VAL A 208 -4.63 -6.58 -17.84
C VAL A 208 -3.13 -6.90 -18.00
N ILE A 209 -2.43 -7.26 -16.93
CA ILE A 209 -1.02 -7.67 -17.01
C ILE A 209 -0.89 -8.95 -17.85
N PHE A 210 -1.78 -9.93 -17.69
CA PHE A 210 -1.78 -11.13 -18.55
C PHE A 210 -2.00 -10.78 -20.02
N ILE A 211 -2.94 -9.89 -20.32
CA ILE A 211 -3.19 -9.42 -21.68
C ILE A 211 -1.89 -8.88 -22.26
N PHE A 212 -1.22 -7.95 -21.58
CA PHE A 212 0.03 -7.38 -22.09
C PHE A 212 1.16 -8.41 -22.21
N ALA A 213 1.34 -9.27 -21.21
CA ALA A 213 2.39 -10.28 -21.21
C ALA A 213 2.23 -11.29 -22.36
N PHE A 214 1.02 -11.86 -22.55
CA PHE A 214 0.76 -12.78 -23.66
C PHE A 214 0.73 -12.07 -25.02
N SER A 215 0.33 -10.80 -25.08
CA SER A 215 0.47 -10.00 -26.29
C SER A 215 1.92 -9.82 -26.70
N ALA A 216 2.80 -9.37 -25.79
CA ALA A 216 4.20 -9.16 -26.10
C ALA A 216 4.96 -10.46 -26.41
N TYR A 217 4.67 -11.53 -25.66
CA TYR A 217 5.50 -12.76 -25.68
C TYR A 217 4.88 -13.96 -26.39
N ALA A 218 3.66 -13.87 -26.93
CA ALA A 218 3.04 -15.03 -27.58
C ALA A 218 2.17 -14.72 -28.81
N THR A 219 1.56 -13.54 -28.91
CA THR A 219 0.49 -13.32 -29.91
C THR A 219 0.67 -12.10 -30.82
N SER A 220 1.49 -11.11 -30.44
CA SER A 220 1.70 -9.93 -31.28
C SER A 220 2.45 -10.25 -32.57
N ASP A 221 1.94 -9.77 -33.71
CA ASP A 221 2.62 -9.90 -35.00
C ASP A 221 3.97 -9.16 -35.07
N LYS A 222 4.20 -8.20 -34.16
CA LYS A 222 5.44 -7.40 -34.11
C LYS A 222 6.51 -8.02 -33.22
N LEU A 223 6.10 -8.69 -32.14
CA LEU A 223 6.98 -9.30 -31.14
C LEU A 223 6.67 -10.79 -31.05
N GLY A 224 5.59 -11.18 -30.41
CA GLY A 224 4.99 -12.53 -30.54
C GLY A 224 5.78 -13.68 -29.94
N SER A 225 7.00 -13.45 -29.45
CA SER A 225 7.81 -14.43 -28.73
C SER A 225 8.89 -13.75 -27.87
N PRO A 226 9.36 -14.38 -26.77
CA PRO A 226 10.51 -13.85 -26.03
C PRO A 226 11.77 -13.73 -26.89
N GLY A 227 11.93 -14.62 -27.88
CA GLY A 227 13.06 -14.60 -28.81
C GLY A 227 13.04 -13.37 -29.72
N ALA A 228 11.88 -12.98 -30.23
CA ALA A 228 11.74 -11.78 -31.06
C ALA A 228 11.90 -10.49 -30.26
N VAL A 229 11.35 -10.44 -29.03
CA VAL A 229 11.61 -9.32 -28.10
C VAL A 229 13.10 -9.19 -27.82
N TYR A 230 13.79 -10.30 -27.57
CA TYR A 230 15.24 -10.30 -27.39
C TYR A 230 15.99 -9.72 -28.59
N ASP A 231 15.65 -10.16 -29.80
CA ASP A 231 16.31 -9.68 -31.02
C ASP A 231 16.08 -8.18 -31.23
N ALA A 232 14.86 -7.70 -30.97
CA ALA A 232 14.52 -6.29 -31.02
C ALA A 232 15.29 -5.46 -29.99
N LEU A 233 15.45 -5.97 -28.75
CA LEU A 233 16.23 -5.30 -27.71
C LEU A 233 17.73 -5.26 -28.02
N VAL A 234 18.28 -6.33 -28.61
CA VAL A 234 19.67 -6.32 -29.08
C VAL A 234 19.87 -5.27 -30.18
N ALA A 235 18.90 -5.13 -31.10
CA ALA A 235 18.93 -4.07 -32.10
C ALA A 235 18.82 -2.67 -31.45
N ALA A 236 17.92 -2.51 -30.48
CA ALA A 236 17.77 -1.26 -29.73
C ALA A 236 19.04 -0.87 -28.96
N SER A 237 19.74 -1.83 -28.35
CA SER A 237 21.03 -1.57 -27.66
C SER A 237 22.15 -1.14 -28.62
N LYS A 238 22.11 -1.57 -29.88
CA LYS A 238 23.08 -1.11 -30.89
C LYS A 238 22.76 0.31 -31.37
N LEU A 239 21.47 0.62 -31.50
CA LEU A 239 21.01 1.93 -31.96
C LEU A 239 21.16 3.00 -30.87
N HIS A 240 20.82 2.64 -29.64
CA HIS A 240 20.79 3.50 -28.47
C HIS A 240 21.44 2.80 -27.27
N PRO A 241 22.77 2.67 -27.24
CA PRO A 241 23.46 2.04 -26.11
C PRO A 241 23.25 2.85 -24.82
N VAL A 242 23.14 2.15 -23.70
CA VAL A 242 22.94 2.75 -22.37
C VAL A 242 24.28 2.92 -21.64
N ASP A 243 24.65 4.16 -21.35
CA ASP A 243 25.88 4.46 -20.62
C ASP A 243 25.89 3.83 -19.22
N GLY A 244 26.97 3.12 -18.90
CA GLY A 244 27.13 2.42 -17.62
C GLY A 244 26.44 1.05 -17.55
N ASN A 245 25.75 0.61 -18.63
CA ASN A 245 25.33 -0.77 -18.78
C ASN A 245 26.47 -1.64 -19.36
N ALA A 246 26.53 -2.92 -18.99
CA ALA A 246 27.45 -3.87 -19.63
C ALA A 246 27.21 -3.93 -21.14
N GLU A 247 28.24 -3.64 -21.94
CA GLU A 247 28.19 -3.54 -23.40
C GLU A 247 27.12 -2.56 -23.93
N GLY A 248 26.66 -1.60 -23.12
CA GLY A 248 25.55 -0.72 -23.47
C GLY A 248 24.19 -1.43 -23.59
N SER A 249 24.08 -2.67 -23.13
CA SER A 249 22.93 -3.54 -23.36
C SER A 249 21.74 -3.23 -22.45
N TYR A 250 20.51 -3.35 -22.97
CA TYR A 250 19.28 -3.35 -22.16
C TYR A 250 19.05 -4.70 -21.46
N LEU A 251 19.82 -5.73 -21.81
CA LEU A 251 19.67 -7.11 -21.37
C LEU A 251 20.74 -7.49 -20.33
N THR A 252 21.00 -6.62 -19.36
CA THR A 252 21.98 -6.88 -18.30
C THR A 252 21.49 -6.40 -16.95
N MET A 253 21.93 -7.07 -15.88
CA MET A 253 21.75 -6.58 -14.51
C MET A 253 22.79 -5.53 -14.13
N ARG A 254 23.91 -5.43 -14.85
CA ARG A 254 24.96 -4.44 -14.63
C ARG A 254 24.54 -3.11 -15.24
N SER A 255 23.79 -2.31 -14.48
CA SER A 255 23.40 -0.94 -14.83
C SER A 255 23.79 0.03 -13.72
N LYS A 256 24.64 1.02 -14.03
CA LYS A 256 25.10 2.01 -13.03
C LYS A 256 23.94 2.84 -12.49
N GLU A 257 23.18 3.49 -13.36
CA GLU A 257 22.04 4.33 -12.95
C GLU A 257 20.89 3.46 -12.39
N GLY A 258 20.67 2.25 -12.93
CA GLY A 258 19.75 1.29 -12.33
C GLY A 258 20.12 0.90 -10.90
N GLY A 259 21.42 0.73 -10.61
CA GLY A 259 21.91 0.47 -9.25
C GLY A 259 21.76 1.68 -8.31
N ILE A 260 21.93 2.90 -8.81
CA ILE A 260 21.68 4.13 -8.03
C ILE A 260 20.18 4.23 -7.71
N PHE A 261 19.32 4.08 -8.72
CA PHE A 261 17.87 4.03 -8.55
C PHE A 261 17.46 2.95 -7.55
N TRP A 262 18.08 1.77 -7.59
CA TRP A 262 17.79 0.69 -6.67
C TRP A 262 17.99 1.11 -5.20
N ILE A 263 19.07 1.83 -4.89
CA ILE A 263 19.32 2.34 -3.54
C ILE A 263 18.30 3.42 -3.17
N ILE A 264 18.01 4.36 -4.08
CA ILE A 264 16.99 5.40 -3.84
C ILE A 264 15.64 4.75 -3.56
N ASN A 265 15.22 3.80 -4.38
CA ASN A 265 13.99 3.03 -4.27
C ASN A 265 13.92 2.23 -2.98
N LEU A 266 15.02 1.58 -2.59
CA LEU A 266 15.11 0.82 -1.35
C LEU A 266 14.92 1.75 -0.14
N VAL A 267 15.57 2.91 -0.14
CA VAL A 267 15.53 3.84 0.98
C VAL A 267 14.21 4.60 1.06
N GLY A 268 13.69 5.09 -0.07
CA GLY A 268 12.47 5.89 -0.12
C GLY A 268 11.24 5.08 0.28
N ASN A 269 11.13 3.85 -0.20
CA ASN A 269 9.96 3.03 0.10
C ASN A 269 9.92 2.53 1.55
N PHE A 270 11.03 2.54 2.31
CA PHE A 270 10.93 2.33 3.76
C PHE A 270 10.04 3.38 4.43
N GLY A 271 10.21 4.65 4.06
CA GLY A 271 9.42 5.76 4.57
C GLY A 271 7.94 5.58 4.28
N THR A 272 7.61 5.32 3.01
CA THR A 272 6.21 5.22 2.57
C THR A 272 5.45 4.07 3.18
N VAL A 273 6.14 3.11 3.78
CA VAL A 273 5.56 1.88 4.30
C VAL A 273 5.47 1.89 5.81
N PHE A 274 6.57 2.27 6.45
CA PHE A 274 6.69 2.19 7.90
C PHE A 274 5.98 3.36 8.58
N LEU A 275 5.67 4.42 7.83
CA LEU A 275 5.04 5.64 8.32
C LEU A 275 3.66 5.86 7.71
N ASP A 276 3.19 5.00 6.81
CA ASP A 276 1.84 5.09 6.28
C ASP A 276 0.88 4.26 7.15
N ASN A 277 -0.02 4.96 7.83
CA ASN A 277 -1.01 4.34 8.71
C ASN A 277 -1.96 3.39 7.96
N GLY A 278 -2.14 3.54 6.64
CA GLY A 278 -3.01 2.66 5.85
C GLY A 278 -2.55 1.20 5.90
N TYR A 279 -1.24 0.95 5.95
CA TYR A 279 -0.71 -0.40 6.14
C TYR A 279 -0.95 -0.91 7.55
N TYR A 280 -0.82 -0.07 8.57
CA TYR A 280 -1.13 -0.47 9.94
C TYR A 280 -2.62 -0.75 10.13
N ASN A 281 -3.52 0.04 9.54
CA ASN A 281 -4.96 -0.19 9.60
C ASN A 281 -5.33 -1.57 9.02
N LYS A 282 -4.69 -1.98 7.91
CA LYS A 282 -4.90 -3.32 7.33
C LYS A 282 -4.39 -4.44 8.22
N ALA A 283 -3.22 -4.26 8.84
CA ALA A 283 -2.69 -5.21 9.80
C ALA A 283 -3.58 -5.35 11.03
N ILE A 284 -4.08 -4.23 11.55
CA ILE A 284 -5.02 -4.17 12.68
C ILE A 284 -6.32 -4.90 12.31
N ALA A 285 -6.84 -4.68 11.10
CA ALA A 285 -8.08 -5.28 10.63
C ALA A 285 -8.02 -6.79 10.33
N ALA A 286 -6.83 -7.31 10.04
CA ALA A 286 -6.63 -8.75 9.98
C ALA A 286 -6.94 -9.41 11.33
N SER A 287 -7.24 -10.71 11.34
CA SER A 287 -7.18 -11.48 12.59
C SER A 287 -5.72 -11.78 12.96
N PRO A 288 -5.38 -11.93 14.25
CA PRO A 288 -3.98 -12.03 14.69
C PRO A 288 -3.19 -13.16 14.04
N VAL A 289 -3.79 -14.35 13.90
CA VAL A 289 -3.19 -15.50 13.21
C VAL A 289 -3.07 -15.35 11.69
N HIS A 290 -3.89 -14.50 11.08
CA HIS A 290 -3.97 -14.35 9.63
C HIS A 290 -3.19 -13.15 9.08
N ALA A 291 -2.81 -12.19 9.93
CA ALA A 291 -2.06 -11.00 9.55
C ALA A 291 -0.71 -11.34 8.90
N PHE A 292 0.15 -12.08 9.60
CA PHE A 292 1.48 -12.44 9.10
C PHE A 292 1.47 -13.17 7.74
N PRO A 293 0.78 -14.33 7.59
CA PRO A 293 0.73 -15.01 6.31
C PRO A 293 0.11 -14.15 5.21
N GLY A 294 -0.89 -13.31 5.54
CA GLY A 294 -1.47 -12.36 4.58
C GLY A 294 -0.43 -11.38 4.00
N TYR A 295 0.40 -10.75 4.84
CA TYR A 295 1.44 -9.83 4.37
C TYR A 295 2.56 -10.54 3.60
N VAL A 296 2.95 -11.75 4.01
CA VAL A 296 3.98 -12.52 3.30
C VAL A 296 3.51 -12.94 1.91
N ILE A 297 2.30 -13.53 1.82
CA ILE A 297 1.70 -13.91 0.54
C ILE A 297 1.52 -12.66 -0.31
N GLY A 298 1.00 -11.57 0.27
CA GLY A 298 0.82 -10.29 -0.41
C GLY A 298 2.13 -9.75 -0.98
N GLY A 299 3.21 -9.70 -0.18
CA GLY A 299 4.52 -9.22 -0.64
C GLY A 299 5.11 -10.05 -1.78
N LEU A 300 5.04 -11.38 -1.68
CA LEU A 300 5.55 -12.27 -2.73
C LEU A 300 4.72 -12.21 -4.02
N CYS A 301 3.39 -12.09 -3.89
CA CYS A 301 2.48 -11.92 -5.02
C CYS A 301 2.66 -10.54 -5.67
N TRP A 302 2.93 -9.51 -4.87
CA TRP A 302 3.16 -8.17 -5.37
C TRP A 302 4.39 -8.10 -6.26
N PHE A 303 5.49 -8.82 -5.95
CA PHE A 303 6.73 -8.79 -6.73
C PHE A 303 6.52 -8.98 -8.24
N ALA A 304 5.64 -9.91 -8.66
CA ALA A 304 5.38 -10.18 -10.07
C ALA A 304 4.76 -8.99 -10.81
N ILE A 305 4.01 -8.14 -10.12
CA ILE A 305 3.28 -7.03 -10.74
C ILE A 305 4.26 -6.02 -11.34
N PRO A 306 5.10 -5.29 -10.58
CA PRO A 306 6.07 -4.38 -11.18
C PRO A 306 7.15 -5.15 -11.92
N TRP A 307 7.56 -6.35 -11.51
CA TRP A 307 8.63 -7.04 -12.22
C TRP A 307 8.20 -7.46 -13.63
N LEU A 308 7.13 -8.24 -13.80
CA LEU A 308 6.70 -8.72 -15.10
C LEU A 308 6.02 -7.62 -15.93
N CYS A 309 5.10 -6.84 -15.34
CA CYS A 309 4.38 -5.80 -16.10
C CYS A 309 5.35 -4.77 -16.68
N ALA A 310 6.24 -4.24 -15.84
CA ALA A 310 7.19 -3.23 -16.27
C ALA A 310 8.27 -3.78 -17.19
N SER A 311 8.74 -5.02 -16.94
CA SER A 311 9.61 -5.72 -17.90
C SER A 311 8.92 -5.77 -19.26
N THR A 312 7.69 -6.26 -19.30
CA THR A 312 6.92 -6.43 -20.54
C THR A 312 6.76 -5.11 -21.27
N LEU A 313 6.19 -4.09 -20.62
CA LEU A 313 5.83 -2.84 -21.26
C LEU A 313 7.05 -1.96 -21.52
N GLY A 314 8.04 -1.93 -20.63
CA GLY A 314 9.27 -1.16 -20.84
C GLY A 314 10.10 -1.70 -21.99
N MET A 315 10.26 -3.02 -22.06
CA MET A 315 10.92 -3.65 -23.20
C MET A 315 10.12 -3.52 -24.49
N THR A 316 8.80 -3.55 -24.41
CA THR A 316 7.93 -3.30 -25.56
C THR A 316 8.10 -1.87 -26.08
N ALA A 317 8.22 -0.87 -25.21
CA ALA A 317 8.53 0.50 -25.61
C ALA A 317 9.86 0.56 -26.37
N LEU A 318 10.94 0.00 -25.79
CA LEU A 318 12.26 -0.05 -26.42
C LEU A 318 12.27 -0.82 -27.75
N SER A 319 11.49 -1.90 -27.84
CA SER A 319 11.42 -2.74 -29.04
C SER A 319 10.64 -2.11 -30.18
N LEU A 320 9.67 -1.23 -29.88
CA LEU A 320 8.72 -0.68 -30.85
C LEU A 320 8.85 0.83 -31.08
N GLU A 321 9.74 1.54 -30.38
CA GLU A 321 9.96 2.98 -30.56
C GLU A 321 10.66 3.33 -31.88
N GLY A 322 11.52 2.44 -32.40
CA GLY A 322 12.28 2.69 -33.62
C GLY A 322 13.33 3.78 -33.43
N THR A 323 13.38 4.77 -34.32
CA THR A 323 14.34 5.89 -34.28
C THR A 323 13.84 7.11 -33.50
N GLN A 324 12.54 7.19 -33.19
CA GLN A 324 11.95 8.32 -32.48
C GLN A 324 11.71 7.96 -31.02
N ARG A 325 12.50 8.55 -30.12
CA ARG A 325 12.40 8.28 -28.68
C ARG A 325 11.32 9.12 -28.01
N LEU A 326 10.80 8.60 -26.89
CA LEU A 326 9.98 9.40 -25.98
C LEU A 326 10.78 10.60 -25.45
N SER A 327 10.11 11.75 -25.33
CA SER A 327 10.73 12.94 -24.75
C SER A 327 11.08 12.71 -23.27
N PRO A 328 12.14 13.31 -22.73
CA PRO A 328 12.48 13.19 -21.31
C PRO A 328 11.34 13.60 -20.37
N ASP A 329 10.53 14.58 -20.78
CA ASP A 329 9.37 15.06 -20.04
C ASP A 329 8.27 13.99 -19.98
N ASP A 330 7.98 13.31 -21.10
CA ASP A 330 7.01 12.21 -21.15
C ASP A 330 7.48 10.99 -20.34
N VAL A 331 8.78 10.69 -20.37
CA VAL A 331 9.39 9.62 -19.57
C VAL A 331 9.23 9.92 -18.07
N THR A 332 9.52 11.16 -17.65
CA THR A 332 9.39 11.62 -16.26
C THR A 332 7.93 11.69 -15.79
N ALA A 333 7.01 11.98 -16.71
CA ALA A 333 5.56 11.91 -16.47
C ALA A 333 5.03 10.47 -16.35
N GLY A 334 5.85 9.45 -16.63
CA GLY A 334 5.48 8.04 -16.53
C GLY A 334 4.76 7.50 -17.77
N LEU A 335 4.86 8.18 -18.93
CA LEU A 335 4.09 7.84 -20.12
C LEU A 335 4.67 6.68 -20.95
N VAL A 336 5.78 6.09 -20.51
CA VAL A 336 6.39 4.90 -21.14
C VAL A 336 5.41 3.72 -21.20
N LEU A 337 4.67 3.47 -20.12
CA LEU A 337 3.69 2.38 -20.07
C LEU A 337 2.53 2.61 -21.07
N PRO A 338 1.83 3.77 -21.06
CA PRO A 338 0.86 4.13 -22.09
C PRO A 338 1.40 3.99 -23.52
N PHE A 339 2.64 4.41 -23.76
CA PHE A 339 3.27 4.34 -25.07
C PHE A 339 3.44 2.92 -25.56
N ALA A 340 4.02 2.07 -24.71
CA ALA A 340 4.20 0.66 -25.01
C ALA A 340 2.87 -0.03 -25.32
N ALA A 341 1.86 0.23 -24.50
CA ALA A 341 0.54 -0.36 -24.65
C ALA A 341 -0.12 0.01 -25.99
N VAL A 342 -0.07 1.29 -26.37
CA VAL A 342 -0.61 1.76 -27.65
C VAL A 342 0.18 1.22 -28.83
N LYS A 343 1.52 1.16 -28.74
CA LYS A 343 2.35 0.60 -29.82
C LYS A 343 2.12 -0.91 -30.01
N LEU A 344 1.83 -1.63 -28.93
CA LEU A 344 1.59 -3.07 -28.93
C LEU A 344 0.19 -3.45 -29.39
N LEU A 345 -0.85 -2.79 -28.86
CA LEU A 345 -2.26 -3.19 -29.01
C LEU A 345 -3.18 -2.09 -29.57
N GLY A 346 -2.64 -0.94 -29.94
CA GLY A 346 -3.43 0.19 -30.47
C GLY A 346 -4.49 0.68 -29.48
N TYR A 347 -5.73 0.81 -29.96
CA TYR A 347 -6.87 1.25 -29.16
C TYR A 347 -7.10 0.38 -27.92
N SER A 348 -7.05 -0.95 -28.06
CA SER A 348 -7.25 -1.88 -26.95
C SER A 348 -6.17 -1.72 -25.87
N GLY A 349 -4.94 -1.41 -26.28
CA GLY A 349 -3.84 -1.08 -25.37
C GLY A 349 -4.11 0.18 -24.56
N ALA A 350 -4.59 1.24 -25.22
CA ALA A 350 -5.00 2.47 -24.55
C ALA A 350 -6.10 2.21 -23.51
N VAL A 351 -7.16 1.48 -23.88
CA VAL A 351 -8.26 1.11 -22.97
C VAL A 351 -7.75 0.32 -21.76
N CYS A 352 -6.93 -0.70 -22.00
CA CYS A 352 -6.35 -1.53 -20.94
C CYS A 352 -5.52 -0.70 -19.96
N THR A 353 -4.66 0.19 -20.47
CA THR A 353 -3.85 1.08 -19.63
C THR A 353 -4.72 2.06 -18.84
N THR A 354 -5.72 2.69 -19.47
CA THR A 354 -6.63 3.61 -18.78
C THR A 354 -7.35 2.91 -17.62
N ILE A 355 -7.89 1.71 -17.85
CA ILE A 355 -8.57 0.93 -16.81
C ILE A 355 -7.59 0.55 -15.71
N MET A 356 -6.44 -0.02 -16.06
CA MET A 356 -5.44 -0.48 -15.08
C MET A 356 -4.92 0.66 -14.19
N ILE A 357 -4.61 1.83 -14.78
CA ILE A 357 -4.15 2.99 -14.01
C ILE A 357 -5.29 3.56 -13.16
N PHE A 358 -6.52 3.61 -13.67
CA PHE A 358 -7.66 4.01 -12.86
C PHE A 358 -7.84 3.07 -11.64
N MET A 359 -7.79 1.75 -11.81
CA MET A 359 -7.86 0.78 -10.70
C MET A 359 -6.74 0.95 -9.68
N ALA A 360 -5.52 1.21 -10.15
CA ALA A 360 -4.35 1.43 -9.30
C ALA A 360 -4.47 2.73 -8.47
N VAL A 361 -4.95 3.82 -9.11
CA VAL A 361 -5.17 5.11 -8.45
C VAL A 361 -6.30 5.00 -7.42
N THR A 362 -7.46 4.46 -7.79
CA THR A 362 -8.62 4.39 -6.89
C THR A 362 -8.34 3.52 -5.67
N SER A 363 -7.73 2.35 -5.85
CA SER A 363 -7.35 1.48 -4.73
C SER A 363 -6.43 2.17 -3.73
N ALA A 364 -5.30 2.69 -4.22
CA ALA A 364 -4.32 3.31 -3.36
C ALA A 364 -4.89 4.58 -2.69
N PHE A 365 -5.71 5.37 -3.41
CA PHE A 365 -6.35 6.56 -2.85
C PHE A 365 -7.33 6.20 -1.73
N SER A 366 -8.11 5.12 -1.84
CA SER A 366 -8.97 4.68 -0.73
C SER A 366 -8.18 4.27 0.50
N ALA A 367 -7.01 3.66 0.33
CA ALA A 367 -6.13 3.33 1.46
C ALA A 367 -5.60 4.61 2.14
N GLN A 368 -5.23 5.62 1.36
CA GLN A 368 -4.79 6.92 1.90
C GLN A 368 -5.92 7.66 2.63
N LEU A 369 -7.16 7.60 2.13
CA LEU A 369 -8.31 8.18 2.82
C LEU A 369 -8.53 7.53 4.20
N ILE A 370 -8.42 6.21 4.30
CA ILE A 370 -8.53 5.51 5.59
C ILE A 370 -7.37 5.84 6.51
N ALA A 371 -6.14 5.88 5.97
CA ALA A 371 -4.95 6.23 6.73
C ALA A 371 -5.10 7.60 7.38
N VAL A 372 -5.43 8.62 6.59
CA VAL A 372 -5.53 10.00 7.06
C VAL A 372 -6.76 10.21 7.93
N SER A 373 -7.91 9.66 7.55
CA SER A 373 -9.13 9.81 8.36
C SER A 373 -8.98 9.17 9.73
N SER A 374 -8.29 8.04 9.85
CA SER A 374 -8.01 7.43 11.16
C SER A 374 -7.00 8.26 11.97
N ILE A 375 -5.93 8.79 11.36
CA ILE A 375 -5.00 9.72 12.05
C ILE A 375 -5.77 10.94 12.59
N PHE A 376 -6.58 11.60 11.76
CA PHE A 376 -7.33 12.77 12.23
C PHE A 376 -8.37 12.42 13.31
N THR A 377 -9.01 11.25 13.20
CA THR A 377 -10.08 10.85 14.13
C THR A 377 -9.51 10.45 15.49
N TYR A 378 -8.55 9.53 15.53
CA TYR A 378 -8.05 8.94 16.77
C TYR A 378 -6.85 9.71 17.34
N ASP A 379 -5.91 10.13 16.48
CA ASP A 379 -4.64 10.70 16.90
C ASP A 379 -4.66 12.22 17.06
N ILE A 380 -5.64 12.90 16.46
CA ILE A 380 -5.81 14.36 16.58
C ILE A 380 -7.09 14.69 17.35
N TYR A 381 -8.25 14.32 16.81
CA TYR A 381 -9.54 14.74 17.34
C TYR A 381 -9.81 14.10 18.70
N GLN A 382 -9.88 12.78 18.78
CA GLN A 382 -10.09 12.10 20.06
C GLN A 382 -8.91 12.30 21.00
N ALA A 383 -7.68 12.33 20.49
CA ALA A 383 -6.52 12.48 21.35
C ALA A 383 -6.43 13.82 22.09
N TYR A 384 -6.78 14.93 21.42
CA TYR A 384 -6.45 16.28 21.89
C TYR A 384 -7.60 17.29 21.84
N ILE A 385 -8.63 17.06 21.01
CA ILE A 385 -9.75 18.01 20.85
C ILE A 385 -10.94 17.60 21.72
N ASP A 386 -11.38 16.35 21.61
CA ASP A 386 -12.48 15.80 22.43
C ASP A 386 -12.20 14.34 22.82
N PRO A 387 -11.48 14.12 23.94
CA PRO A 387 -11.22 12.77 24.48
C PRO A 387 -12.46 11.98 24.89
N SER A 388 -13.62 12.63 25.00
CA SER A 388 -14.88 11.98 25.35
C SER A 388 -15.71 11.56 24.14
N ALA A 389 -15.22 11.85 22.92
CA ALA A 389 -15.92 11.55 21.67
C ALA A 389 -16.20 10.05 21.52
N LYS A 390 -17.48 9.73 21.26
CA LYS A 390 -18.00 8.37 21.03
C LYS A 390 -18.21 8.07 19.55
N GLY A 391 -18.58 6.82 19.22
CA GLY A 391 -18.67 6.27 17.88
C GLY A 391 -19.26 7.18 16.80
N LYS A 392 -20.48 7.68 17.00
CA LYS A 392 -21.17 8.53 16.00
C LYS A 392 -20.38 9.80 15.66
N ARG A 393 -19.76 10.43 16.65
CA ARG A 393 -18.93 11.64 16.47
C ARG A 393 -17.65 11.29 15.71
N LEU A 394 -17.01 10.18 16.06
CA LEU A 394 -15.77 9.72 15.44
C LEU A 394 -15.97 9.36 13.96
N VAL A 395 -17.05 8.64 13.62
CA VAL A 395 -17.39 8.33 12.23
C VAL A 395 -17.65 9.62 11.43
N TRP A 396 -18.35 10.58 12.02
CA TRP A 396 -18.60 11.87 11.37
C TRP A 396 -17.30 12.66 11.10
N VAL A 397 -16.39 12.71 12.07
CA VAL A 397 -15.07 13.34 11.89
C VAL A 397 -14.27 12.62 10.79
N SER A 398 -14.24 11.29 10.81
CA SER A 398 -13.59 10.49 9.77
C SER A 398 -14.13 10.83 8.37
N HIS A 399 -15.45 10.92 8.23
CA HIS A 399 -16.10 11.28 6.96
C HIS A 399 -15.73 12.68 6.48
N MET A 400 -15.73 13.67 7.38
CA MET A 400 -15.31 15.03 7.04
C MET A 400 -13.85 15.09 6.62
N THR A 401 -12.97 14.35 7.31
CA THR A 401 -11.56 14.28 6.92
C THR A 401 -11.38 13.70 5.53
N CYS A 402 -12.13 12.65 5.15
CA CYS A 402 -12.05 12.09 3.80
C CYS A 402 -12.37 13.12 2.72
N VAL A 403 -13.44 13.90 2.91
CA VAL A 403 -13.86 14.95 1.96
C VAL A 403 -12.83 16.08 1.92
N PHE A 404 -12.40 16.56 3.08
CA PHE A 404 -11.38 17.62 3.19
C PHE A 404 -10.07 17.19 2.51
N TRP A 405 -9.58 15.99 2.80
CA TRP A 405 -8.34 15.47 2.24
C TRP A 405 -8.40 15.37 0.71
N ALA A 406 -9.51 14.86 0.18
CA ALA A 406 -9.69 14.75 -1.27
C ALA A 406 -9.61 16.11 -1.98
N ILE A 407 -10.27 17.13 -1.43
CA ILE A 407 -10.25 18.49 -1.99
C ILE A 407 -8.86 19.12 -1.83
N ALA A 408 -8.25 19.01 -0.64
CA ALA A 408 -6.94 19.57 -0.35
C ALA A 408 -5.85 18.97 -1.26
N MET A 409 -5.85 17.64 -1.40
CA MET A 409 -4.86 16.95 -2.23
C MET A 409 -5.10 17.12 -3.73
N ALA A 410 -6.35 17.28 -4.18
CA ALA A 410 -6.63 17.68 -5.56
C ALA A 410 -6.01 19.06 -5.86
N GLY A 411 -6.25 20.04 -4.99
CA GLY A 411 -5.65 21.38 -5.10
C GLY A 411 -4.11 21.36 -5.05
N PHE A 412 -3.53 20.62 -4.12
CA PHE A 412 -2.07 20.45 -4.03
C PHE A 412 -1.48 19.83 -5.30
N SER A 413 -2.11 18.77 -5.83
CA SER A 413 -1.65 18.10 -7.05
C SER A 413 -1.79 18.98 -8.29
N THR A 414 -2.83 19.82 -8.36
CA THR A 414 -2.93 20.87 -9.38
C THR A 414 -1.79 21.88 -9.28
N GLY A 415 -1.42 22.30 -8.07
CA GLY A 415 -0.25 23.16 -7.84
C GLY A 415 1.05 22.52 -8.34
N LEU A 416 1.27 21.23 -8.06
CA LEU A 416 2.43 20.48 -8.54
C LEU A 416 2.47 20.39 -10.07
N TYR A 417 1.32 20.17 -10.71
CA TYR A 417 1.22 20.15 -12.17
C TYR A 417 1.69 21.49 -12.79
N TYR A 418 1.20 22.63 -12.29
CA TYR A 418 1.64 23.94 -12.77
C TYR A 418 3.09 24.28 -12.41
N ALA A 419 3.62 23.69 -11.34
CA ALA A 419 5.03 23.80 -10.97
C ALA A 419 5.97 22.91 -11.81
N GLY A 420 5.43 22.11 -12.74
CA GLY A 420 6.21 21.18 -13.56
C GLY A 420 6.77 19.98 -12.77
N ILE A 421 6.16 19.63 -11.64
CA ILE A 421 6.58 18.51 -10.79
C ILE A 421 5.82 17.24 -11.20
N GLY A 422 6.53 16.33 -11.85
CA GLY A 422 6.00 15.03 -12.27
C GLY A 422 6.04 13.96 -11.17
N MET A 423 5.35 12.85 -11.44
CA MET A 423 5.29 11.69 -10.54
C MET A 423 6.68 11.10 -10.28
N GLY A 424 7.57 11.01 -11.28
CA GLY A 424 8.94 10.51 -11.10
C GLY A 424 9.77 11.34 -10.12
N TYR A 425 9.65 12.68 -10.17
CA TYR A 425 10.34 13.56 -9.22
C TYR A 425 9.86 13.33 -7.78
N LEU A 426 8.53 13.29 -7.57
CA LEU A 426 7.95 13.02 -6.27
C LEU A 426 8.39 11.65 -5.72
N TYR A 427 8.46 10.65 -6.60
CA TYR A 427 8.89 9.31 -6.25
C TYR A 427 10.31 9.27 -5.70
N LEU A 428 11.26 9.97 -6.33
CA LEU A 428 12.65 10.04 -5.82
C LEU A 428 12.76 10.93 -4.57
N LEU A 429 11.94 11.97 -4.48
CA LEU A 429 11.96 12.92 -3.36
C LEU A 429 11.51 12.28 -2.05
N MET A 430 10.61 11.30 -2.08
CA MET A 430 9.90 10.85 -0.88
C MET A 430 10.85 10.48 0.25
N GLY A 431 11.88 9.67 0.00
CA GLY A 431 12.77 9.25 1.08
C GLY A 431 13.63 10.36 1.65
N VAL A 432 13.92 11.42 0.87
CA VAL A 432 14.57 12.63 1.40
C VAL A 432 13.74 13.24 2.53
N ILE A 433 12.41 13.25 2.38
CA ILE A 433 11.49 13.93 3.30
C ILE A 433 11.07 13.03 4.47
N ILE A 434 10.80 11.75 4.25
CA ILE A 434 10.14 10.92 5.26
C ILE A 434 11.00 9.80 5.84
N SER A 435 12.08 9.35 5.18
CA SER A 435 12.79 8.14 5.63
C SER A 435 13.51 8.28 6.97
N SER A 436 13.69 9.50 7.49
CA SER A 436 14.33 9.72 8.79
C SER A 436 13.49 9.28 9.99
N ALA A 437 12.17 9.13 9.84
CA ALA A 437 11.31 8.61 10.91
C ALA A 437 11.22 7.07 10.93
N VAL A 438 11.72 6.38 9.91
CA VAL A 438 11.59 4.91 9.76
C VAL A 438 12.25 4.18 10.92
N PHE A 439 13.55 4.43 11.15
CA PHE A 439 14.30 3.71 12.15
C PHE A 439 13.77 4.00 13.58
N PRO A 440 13.55 5.27 13.98
CA PRO A 440 12.99 5.57 15.29
C PRO A 440 11.58 4.98 15.48
N GLY A 441 10.75 4.95 14.43
CA GLY A 441 9.41 4.36 14.46
C GLY A 441 9.42 2.84 14.61
N ALA A 442 10.26 2.14 13.82
CA ALA A 442 10.43 0.70 13.93
C ALA A 442 10.95 0.29 15.32
N MET A 443 11.93 1.02 15.86
CA MET A 443 12.48 0.77 17.18
C MET A 443 11.45 0.98 18.31
N SER A 444 10.45 1.85 18.07
CA SER A 444 9.36 2.07 19.02
C SER A 444 8.51 0.81 19.23
N LEU A 445 8.51 -0.12 18.27
CA LEU A 445 7.82 -1.41 18.34
C LEU A 445 8.73 -2.62 18.52
N ILE A 446 10.06 -2.47 18.55
CA ILE A 446 10.97 -3.63 18.67
C ILE A 446 11.93 -3.46 19.85
N TRP A 447 12.49 -2.26 20.01
CA TRP A 447 13.57 -1.99 20.95
C TRP A 447 13.04 -1.41 22.26
N LYS A 448 13.09 -2.22 23.33
CA LYS A 448 12.58 -1.82 24.65
C LYS A 448 13.30 -0.64 25.27
N HIS A 449 14.57 -0.41 24.94
CA HIS A 449 15.45 0.58 25.58
C HIS A 449 15.42 1.98 24.96
N GLN A 450 14.84 2.14 23.75
CA GLN A 450 14.77 3.44 23.10
C GLN A 450 14.02 4.45 23.96
N ASN A 451 14.66 5.59 24.24
CA ASN A 451 14.06 6.65 25.02
C ASN A 451 13.23 7.64 24.18
N TRP A 452 12.39 8.44 24.85
CA TRP A 452 11.51 9.40 24.18
C TRP A 452 12.26 10.51 23.42
N ILE A 453 13.44 10.92 23.90
CA ILE A 453 14.27 11.96 23.24
C ILE A 453 14.80 11.44 21.91
N ALA A 454 15.32 10.21 21.89
CA ALA A 454 15.76 9.55 20.68
C ALA A 454 14.60 9.41 19.69
N ALA A 455 13.41 9.02 20.15
CA ALA A 455 12.22 8.91 19.31
C ALA A 455 11.75 10.27 18.75
N ALA A 456 11.80 11.34 19.56
CA ALA A 456 11.33 12.68 19.15
C ALA A 456 12.33 13.45 18.28
N ALA A 457 13.61 13.44 18.63
CA ALA A 457 14.63 14.28 18.00
C ALA A 457 15.28 13.64 16.78
N SER A 458 15.39 12.31 16.72
CA SER A 458 16.06 11.65 15.57
C SER A 458 15.37 11.94 14.23
N PRO A 459 14.03 11.92 14.10
CA PRO A 459 13.40 12.17 12.80
C PRO A 459 13.62 13.59 12.26
N PRO A 460 13.38 14.69 13.02
CA PRO A 460 13.64 16.04 12.54
C PRO A 460 15.12 16.31 12.27
N LEU A 461 16.04 15.79 13.10
CA LEU A 461 17.48 15.91 12.86
C LEU A 461 17.88 15.19 11.58
N GLY A 462 17.37 13.98 11.35
CA GLY A 462 17.65 13.23 10.13
C GLY A 462 17.08 13.92 8.88
N LEU A 463 15.92 14.57 8.99
CA LEU A 463 15.35 15.39 7.91
C LEU A 463 16.22 16.62 7.61
N ALA A 464 16.76 17.29 8.63
CA ALA A 464 17.68 18.40 8.41
C ALA A 464 18.94 17.93 7.66
N VAL A 465 19.52 16.80 8.07
CA VAL A 465 20.69 16.21 7.40
C VAL A 465 20.38 15.78 5.97
N SER A 466 19.21 15.19 5.71
CA SER A 466 18.82 14.78 4.35
C SER A 466 18.61 15.98 3.41
N LEU A 467 17.95 17.04 3.88
CA LEU A 467 17.76 18.26 3.10
C LEU A 467 19.09 18.95 2.78
N ILE A 468 20.02 18.99 3.74
CA ILE A 468 21.38 19.51 3.51
C ILE A 468 22.11 18.65 2.49
N ALA A 469 22.12 17.33 2.67
CA ALA A 469 22.80 16.40 1.76
C ALA A 469 22.25 16.48 0.33
N TRP A 470 20.92 16.60 0.18
CA TRP A 470 20.25 16.76 -1.10
C TRP A 470 20.64 18.08 -1.78
N LEU A 471 20.36 19.22 -1.14
CA LEU A 471 20.50 20.54 -1.76
C LEU A 471 21.96 20.96 -1.95
N VAL A 472 22.86 20.61 -1.01
CA VAL A 472 24.29 20.90 -1.15
C VAL A 472 24.90 20.06 -2.27
N THR A 473 24.54 18.78 -2.38
CA THR A 473 25.00 17.93 -3.51
C THR A 473 24.52 18.51 -4.83
N THR A 474 23.24 18.93 -4.94
CA THR A 474 22.74 19.61 -6.14
C THR A 474 23.55 20.87 -6.47
N LYS A 475 23.73 21.76 -5.49
CA LYS A 475 24.44 23.03 -5.71
C LYS A 475 25.90 22.81 -6.12
N LYS A 476 26.57 21.83 -5.52
CA LYS A 476 27.98 21.51 -5.82
C LYS A 476 28.15 20.87 -7.20
N GLN A 477 27.21 20.04 -7.63
CA GLN A 477 27.30 19.32 -8.90
C GLN A 477 26.85 20.16 -10.10
N TYR A 478 25.77 20.94 -9.93
CA TYR A 478 25.11 21.64 -11.05
C TYR A 478 25.17 23.16 -10.97
N GLY A 479 25.58 23.75 -9.84
CA GLY A 479 25.66 25.20 -9.66
C GLY A 479 24.31 25.93 -9.53
N ILE A 480 23.20 25.32 -9.93
CA ILE A 480 21.84 25.87 -9.90
C ILE A 480 20.85 24.87 -9.30
N LEU A 481 19.82 25.40 -8.61
CA LEU A 481 18.71 24.61 -8.06
C LEU A 481 17.48 24.81 -8.94
N THR A 482 17.11 23.77 -9.69
CA THR A 482 15.89 23.70 -10.52
C THR A 482 15.26 22.32 -10.34
N VAL A 483 14.00 22.13 -10.77
CA VAL A 483 13.32 20.82 -10.72
C VAL A 483 14.17 19.72 -11.36
N THR A 484 14.82 20.02 -12.48
CA THR A 484 15.71 19.08 -13.18
C THR A 484 16.97 18.76 -12.37
N THR A 485 17.64 19.76 -11.79
CA THR A 485 18.91 19.51 -11.06
C THR A 485 18.68 18.89 -9.70
N THR A 486 17.61 19.27 -8.98
CA THR A 486 17.26 18.65 -7.70
C THR A 486 16.68 17.26 -7.88
N GLY A 487 16.04 16.98 -9.03
CA GLY A 487 15.48 15.69 -9.43
C GLY A 487 16.50 14.65 -9.91
N ALA A 488 17.76 15.04 -10.10
CA ALA A 488 18.79 14.14 -10.60
C ALA A 488 19.13 13.03 -9.58
N ASN A 489 19.57 11.88 -10.10
CA ASN A 489 19.84 10.67 -9.32
C ASN A 489 20.84 10.89 -8.18
N TYR A 490 21.96 11.59 -8.42
CA TYR A 490 22.99 11.77 -7.39
C TYR A 490 22.55 12.62 -6.20
N PRO A 491 21.95 13.82 -6.39
CA PRO A 491 21.34 14.55 -5.29
C PRO A 491 20.27 13.76 -4.54
N MET A 492 19.37 13.09 -5.25
CA MET A 492 18.31 12.28 -4.64
C MET A 492 18.91 11.12 -3.83
N LEU A 493 19.93 10.44 -4.35
CA LEU A 493 20.68 9.40 -3.63
C LEU A 493 21.27 9.94 -2.33
N ALA A 494 21.96 11.08 -2.38
CA ALA A 494 22.58 11.69 -1.20
C ALA A 494 21.54 12.01 -0.12
N GLY A 495 20.43 12.65 -0.49
CA GLY A 495 19.34 12.97 0.43
C GLY A 495 18.68 11.73 1.03
N ASN A 496 18.34 10.74 0.19
CA ASN A 496 17.69 9.51 0.63
C ASN A 496 18.57 8.72 1.60
N VAL A 497 19.82 8.45 1.23
CA VAL A 497 20.77 7.70 2.08
C VAL A 497 21.01 8.43 3.40
N ALA A 498 21.18 9.75 3.37
CA ALA A 498 21.30 10.56 4.57
C ALA A 498 20.06 10.47 5.47
N ALA A 499 18.85 10.49 4.89
CA ALA A 499 17.60 10.39 5.64
C ALA A 499 17.50 9.06 6.42
N LEU A 500 17.79 7.92 5.79
CA LEU A 500 17.62 6.62 6.44
C LEU A 500 18.76 6.26 7.40
N LEU A 501 20.00 6.64 7.09
CA LEU A 501 21.17 6.24 7.90
C LEU A 501 21.43 7.16 9.09
N SER A 502 21.11 8.46 8.99
CA SER A 502 21.37 9.39 10.11
C SER A 502 20.63 9.04 11.41
N PRO A 503 19.36 8.57 11.41
CA PRO A 503 18.68 8.16 12.64
C PRO A 503 19.22 6.86 13.23
N VAL A 504 19.85 5.98 12.43
CA VAL A 504 20.55 4.79 12.92
C VAL A 504 21.72 5.18 13.82
N ILE A 505 22.29 6.37 13.61
CA ILE A 505 23.34 6.96 14.46
C ILE A 505 22.72 7.76 15.61
N PHE A 506 21.77 8.66 15.30
CA PHE A 506 21.17 9.55 16.31
C PHE A 506 20.42 8.81 17.39
N SER A 507 19.60 7.81 17.04
CA SER A 507 18.76 7.12 18.03
C SER A 507 19.56 6.38 19.11
N PRO A 508 20.60 5.57 18.78
CA PRO A 508 21.47 4.98 19.80
C PRO A 508 22.23 6.01 20.62
N ILE A 509 22.81 7.05 19.98
CA ILE A 509 23.58 8.09 20.69
C ILE A 509 22.68 8.84 21.68
N LEU A 510 21.50 9.30 21.25
CA LEU A 510 20.54 9.98 22.12
C LEU A 510 20.01 9.05 23.23
N THR A 511 19.88 7.75 22.95
CA THR A 511 19.51 6.77 23.98
C THR A 511 20.61 6.59 25.03
N LEU A 512 21.88 6.60 24.62
CA LEU A 512 23.03 6.49 25.52
C LEU A 512 23.24 7.76 26.36
N ILE A 513 23.15 8.94 25.74
CA ILE A 513 23.38 10.23 26.41
C ILE A 513 22.28 10.54 27.42
N PHE A 514 21.02 10.32 27.05
CA PHE A 514 19.87 10.71 27.87
C PHE A 514 19.25 9.55 28.67
N GLY A 515 19.90 8.39 28.67
CA GLY A 515 19.49 7.23 29.45
C GLY A 515 18.47 6.33 28.75
N SER A 516 18.64 5.02 28.96
CA SER A 516 17.78 3.97 28.41
C SER A 516 16.47 3.85 29.18
N GLN A 517 15.33 3.77 28.49
CA GLN A 517 14.04 3.49 29.10
C GLN A 517 13.76 2.00 28.98
N ASN A 518 13.85 1.17 30.04
CA ASN A 518 13.50 -0.26 29.94
C ASN A 518 11.97 -0.45 29.95
N TYR A 519 11.33 -0.23 28.80
CA TYR A 519 9.87 -0.22 28.68
C TYR A 519 9.25 -1.63 28.62
N ASP A 520 8.15 -1.83 29.36
CA ASP A 520 7.48 -3.14 29.56
C ASP A 520 6.26 -3.38 28.65
N TYR A 521 5.88 -2.39 27.84
CA TYR A 521 4.71 -2.39 26.95
C TYR A 521 3.36 -2.46 27.66
N GLY A 522 3.29 -2.22 28.96
CA GLY A 522 2.04 -2.27 29.74
C GLY A 522 1.01 -1.24 29.27
N THR A 523 1.44 0.02 29.08
CA THR A 523 0.53 1.10 28.67
C THR A 523 0.00 0.95 27.25
N MET A 524 0.76 0.34 26.33
CA MET A 524 0.26 0.01 24.98
C MET A 524 -0.84 -1.05 25.02
N ARG A 525 -0.73 -2.06 25.90
CA ARG A 525 -1.77 -3.09 26.07
C ARG A 525 -3.04 -2.53 26.71
N ALA A 526 -2.91 -1.45 27.47
CA ALA A 526 -4.01 -0.77 28.15
C ALA A 526 -4.85 0.15 27.24
N ILE A 527 -4.49 0.29 25.96
CA ILE A 527 -5.31 1.03 24.98
C ILE A 527 -6.72 0.41 24.94
N ARG A 528 -7.75 1.25 25.07
CA ARG A 528 -9.15 0.84 25.13
C ARG A 528 -9.79 0.92 23.76
N ARG A 529 -10.69 -0.03 23.48
CA ARG A 529 -11.61 0.06 22.35
C ARG A 529 -12.62 1.18 22.55
N VAL A 530 -13.16 1.73 21.46
CA VAL A 530 -14.21 2.74 21.55
C VAL A 530 -15.51 2.10 22.03
N ASP A 531 -16.22 2.78 22.93
CA ASP A 531 -17.56 2.40 23.37
C ASP A 531 -18.59 2.75 22.28
N ASP A 532 -19.09 1.71 21.60
CA ASP A 532 -20.10 1.77 20.53
C ASP A 532 -21.46 1.17 20.95
N ALA A 533 -21.72 0.98 22.25
CA ALA A 533 -22.92 0.32 22.76
C ALA A 533 -24.23 1.03 22.35
N ASP A 534 -24.20 2.36 22.19
CA ASP A 534 -25.33 3.15 21.73
C ASP A 534 -25.64 2.95 20.24
N VAL A 535 -24.65 2.58 19.43
CA VAL A 535 -24.80 2.28 18.00
C VAL A 535 -25.40 0.88 17.81
N ALA A 536 -24.93 -0.11 18.58
CA ALA A 536 -25.49 -1.46 18.57
C ALA A 536 -26.98 -1.46 19.01
N ALA A 537 -27.28 -0.75 20.10
CA ALA A 537 -28.65 -0.61 20.60
C ALA A 537 -29.59 0.05 19.57
N ALA A 538 -29.13 1.08 18.87
CA ALA A 538 -29.90 1.74 17.81
C ALA A 538 -30.17 0.84 16.59
N ALA A 539 -29.37 -0.20 16.36
CA ALA A 539 -29.55 -1.17 15.29
C ALA A 539 -30.46 -2.36 15.68
N HIS A 540 -30.98 -2.40 16.92
CA HIS A 540 -31.70 -3.54 17.49
C HIS A 540 -30.94 -4.88 17.36
N ILE A 541 -29.62 -4.82 17.46
CA ILE A 541 -28.72 -5.97 17.43
C ILE A 541 -28.00 -6.01 18.77
N ASP A 542 -28.01 -7.18 19.41
CA ASP A 542 -27.23 -7.39 20.63
C ASP A 542 -25.74 -7.20 20.31
N ILE A 543 -25.02 -6.48 21.16
CA ILE A 543 -23.60 -6.18 21.00
C ILE A 543 -22.78 -7.50 20.92
N GLU A 544 -23.24 -8.54 21.62
CA GLU A 544 -22.63 -9.87 21.59
C GLU A 544 -22.79 -10.59 20.24
N LEU A 545 -23.75 -10.18 19.40
CA LEU A 545 -23.96 -10.74 18.06
C LEU A 545 -23.10 -10.05 16.99
N ILE A 546 -22.42 -8.94 17.32
CA ILE A 546 -21.58 -8.19 16.40
C ILE A 546 -20.21 -8.89 16.26
N PRO A 547 -19.78 -9.26 15.04
CA PRO A 547 -18.49 -9.89 14.83
C PRO A 547 -17.32 -9.02 15.34
N GLY A 548 -16.52 -9.55 16.27
CA GLY A 548 -15.35 -8.87 16.85
C GLY A 548 -15.56 -8.25 18.24
N GLU A 549 -16.81 -8.21 18.74
CA GLU A 549 -17.16 -7.73 20.10
C GLU A 549 -17.33 -8.86 21.13
N ILE A 550 -17.30 -10.13 20.70
CA ILE A 550 -17.30 -11.29 21.59
C ILE A 550 -15.99 -11.29 22.41
N ASN A 551 -16.08 -10.88 23.67
CA ASN A 551 -14.98 -10.90 24.63
C ASN A 551 -15.17 -12.01 25.68
N THR A 552 -15.72 -13.15 25.28
CA THR A 552 -15.66 -14.41 26.04
C THR A 552 -14.54 -15.29 25.48
N GLN A 553 -13.35 -14.74 25.27
CA GLN A 553 -12.19 -15.61 25.10
C GLN A 553 -11.82 -16.13 26.48
N SER A 554 -11.89 -17.46 26.67
CA SER A 554 -11.33 -18.04 27.90
C SER A 554 -9.84 -17.68 27.99
N ALA A 555 -9.28 -17.56 29.19
CA ALA A 555 -7.84 -17.30 29.37
C ALA A 555 -6.94 -18.26 28.54
N ALA A 556 -7.42 -19.49 28.32
CA ALA A 556 -6.75 -20.47 27.46
C ALA A 556 -6.71 -20.09 25.97
N GLN A 557 -7.73 -19.43 25.44
CA GLN A 557 -7.77 -18.95 24.05
C GLN A 557 -6.86 -17.74 23.83
N GLU A 558 -6.83 -16.79 24.78
CA GLU A 558 -5.91 -15.65 24.74
C GLU A 558 -4.44 -16.12 24.80
N GLU A 559 -4.15 -17.12 25.63
CA GLU A 559 -2.83 -17.72 25.75
C GLU A 559 -2.42 -18.48 24.48
N GLU A 560 -3.35 -19.22 23.87
CA GLU A 560 -3.12 -19.91 22.59
C GLU A 560 -2.87 -18.91 21.45
N GLU A 561 -3.66 -17.84 21.37
CA GLU A 561 -3.50 -16.77 20.38
C GLU A 561 -2.15 -16.07 20.55
N THR A 562 -1.76 -15.76 21.79
CA THR A 562 -0.44 -15.21 22.13
C THR A 562 0.69 -16.16 21.73
N ARG A 563 0.54 -17.48 21.94
CA ARG A 563 1.53 -18.48 21.53
C ARG A 563 1.67 -18.54 20.01
N LYS A 564 0.55 -18.51 19.28
CA LYS A 564 0.54 -18.47 17.80
C LYS A 564 1.22 -17.19 17.29
N LEU A 565 0.92 -16.04 17.89
CA LEU A 565 1.56 -14.76 17.56
C LEU A 565 3.07 -14.77 17.82
N ASN A 566 3.52 -15.32 18.95
CA ASN A 566 4.95 -15.43 19.24
C ASN A 566 5.69 -16.33 18.25
N ARG A 567 5.07 -17.45 17.86
CA ARG A 567 5.61 -18.34 16.83
C ARG A 567 5.64 -17.68 15.45
N ALA A 568 4.57 -16.96 15.08
CA ALA A 568 4.51 -16.18 13.84
C ALA A 568 5.58 -15.09 13.82
N ALA A 569 5.81 -14.39 14.93
CA ALA A 569 6.87 -13.38 15.05
C ALA A 569 8.27 -13.98 14.82
N LEU A 570 8.54 -15.18 15.35
CA LEU A 570 9.82 -15.87 15.12
C LEU A 570 10.01 -16.23 13.64
N TYR A 571 9.02 -16.88 13.03
CA TYR A 571 9.08 -17.23 11.61
C TYR A 571 9.18 -16.00 10.71
N SER A 572 8.47 -14.91 11.06
CA SER A 572 8.54 -13.63 10.36
C SER A 572 9.97 -13.12 10.28
N ARG A 573 10.68 -13.11 11.41
CA ARG A 573 12.07 -12.63 11.45
C ARG A 573 12.99 -13.49 10.59
N THR A 574 12.90 -14.82 10.70
CA THR A 574 13.75 -15.73 9.91
C THR A 574 13.46 -15.63 8.40
N LEU A 575 12.18 -15.64 8.02
CA LEU A 575 11.76 -15.50 6.62
C LEU A 575 12.19 -14.16 6.04
N THR A 576 12.06 -13.09 6.82
CA THR A 576 12.47 -11.74 6.40
C THR A 576 13.96 -11.68 6.11
N ILE A 577 14.81 -12.22 7.00
CA ILE A 577 16.26 -12.26 6.78
C ILE A 577 16.59 -13.04 5.52
N PHE A 578 15.98 -14.21 5.33
CA PHE A 578 16.17 -15.03 4.14
C PHE A 578 15.79 -14.26 2.85
N MET A 579 14.62 -13.62 2.84
CA MET A 579 14.13 -12.88 1.68
C MET A 579 14.98 -11.64 1.36
N VAL A 580 15.45 -10.92 2.38
CA VAL A 580 16.41 -9.81 2.21
C VAL A 580 17.68 -10.31 1.53
N LEU A 581 18.25 -11.42 2.01
CA LEU A 581 19.45 -12.01 1.43
C LEU A 581 19.20 -12.48 -0.01
N CYS A 582 18.06 -13.12 -0.27
CA CYS A 582 17.72 -13.61 -1.61
C CYS A 582 17.52 -12.46 -2.62
N PHE A 583 16.64 -11.51 -2.31
CA PHE A 583 16.23 -10.47 -3.24
C PHE A 583 17.25 -9.33 -3.37
N LEU A 584 18.01 -9.01 -2.32
CA LEU A 584 18.98 -7.92 -2.38
C LEU A 584 20.41 -8.37 -2.60
N ILE A 585 20.77 -9.61 -2.28
CA ILE A 585 22.17 -10.06 -2.39
C ILE A 585 22.30 -11.19 -3.40
N LEU A 586 21.73 -12.36 -3.12
CA LEU A 586 22.02 -13.58 -3.87
C LEU A 586 21.58 -13.52 -5.34
N TRP A 587 20.48 -12.84 -5.64
CA TRP A 587 19.98 -12.73 -7.01
C TRP A 587 20.65 -11.59 -7.79
N PRO A 588 20.55 -10.30 -7.39
CA PRO A 588 21.06 -9.22 -8.23
C PRO A 588 22.59 -9.07 -8.20
N ILE A 589 23.26 -9.28 -7.06
CA ILE A 589 24.67 -8.90 -6.90
C ILE A 589 25.61 -9.76 -7.75
N PRO A 590 25.49 -11.11 -7.80
CA PRO A 590 26.33 -11.92 -8.69
C PRO A 590 26.13 -11.57 -10.18
N MET A 591 24.89 -11.29 -10.58
CA MET A 591 24.58 -10.90 -11.97
C MET A 591 25.14 -9.52 -12.31
N TYR A 592 25.09 -8.58 -11.37
CA TYR A 592 25.72 -7.27 -11.50
C TYR A 592 27.25 -7.40 -11.56
N GLY A 593 27.87 -8.12 -10.63
CA GLY A 593 29.33 -8.26 -10.54
C GLY A 593 29.97 -8.99 -11.72
N SER A 594 29.29 -10.01 -12.26
CA SER A 594 29.75 -10.76 -13.43
C SER A 594 29.65 -9.98 -14.75
N SER A 595 28.98 -8.83 -14.76
CA SER A 595 28.69 -8.06 -15.98
C SER A 595 28.01 -8.89 -17.07
N TYR A 596 27.17 -9.86 -16.67
CA TYR A 596 26.53 -10.78 -17.60
C TYR A 596 25.50 -10.07 -18.49
N VAL A 597 25.66 -10.21 -19.80
CA VAL A 597 24.65 -9.84 -20.80
C VAL A 597 23.84 -11.10 -21.13
N PHE A 598 22.52 -11.01 -21.02
CA PHE A 598 21.64 -12.18 -21.10
C PHE A 598 21.73 -12.80 -22.48
N SER A 599 21.84 -14.12 -22.54
CA SER A 599 21.62 -14.85 -23.78
C SER A 599 20.12 -14.93 -24.11
N LYS A 600 19.77 -15.16 -25.38
CA LYS A 600 18.37 -15.38 -25.79
C LYS A 600 17.67 -16.46 -24.97
N LYS A 601 18.35 -17.58 -24.68
CA LYS A 601 17.81 -18.67 -23.85
C LYS A 601 17.56 -18.21 -22.42
N PHE A 602 18.51 -17.50 -21.83
CA PHE A 602 18.36 -16.97 -20.47
C PHE A 602 17.22 -15.96 -20.38
N PHE A 603 17.13 -15.03 -21.34
CA PHE A 603 16.03 -14.07 -21.41
C PHE A 603 14.66 -14.75 -21.57
N THR A 604 14.58 -15.79 -22.40
CA THR A 604 13.35 -16.59 -22.53
C THR A 604 12.97 -17.23 -21.19
N GLY A 605 13.94 -17.80 -20.47
CA GLY A 605 13.73 -18.32 -19.12
C GLY A 605 13.28 -17.23 -18.13
N TRP A 606 13.87 -16.04 -18.20
CA TRP A 606 13.49 -14.89 -17.36
C TRP A 606 12.01 -14.52 -17.53
N VAL A 607 11.54 -14.43 -18.78
CA VAL A 607 10.13 -14.17 -19.10
C VAL A 607 9.21 -15.29 -18.60
N VAL A 608 9.60 -16.55 -18.79
CA VAL A 608 8.83 -17.72 -18.33
C VAL A 608 8.69 -17.72 -16.81
N VAL A 609 9.76 -17.44 -16.06
CA VAL A 609 9.69 -17.32 -14.60
C VAL A 609 8.74 -16.20 -14.18
N GLY A 610 8.77 -15.06 -14.87
CA GLY A 610 7.81 -13.97 -14.66
C GLY A 610 6.36 -14.40 -14.83
N LEU A 611 6.05 -15.11 -15.93
CA LEU A 611 4.70 -15.61 -16.20
C LEU A 611 4.25 -16.62 -15.14
N ILE A 612 5.10 -17.58 -14.76
CA ILE A 612 4.80 -18.54 -13.69
C ILE A 612 4.50 -17.80 -12.37
N TRP A 613 5.29 -16.78 -12.05
CA TRP A 613 5.08 -15.98 -10.84
C TRP A 613 3.75 -15.23 -10.86
N LEU A 614 3.33 -14.71 -12.02
CA LEU A 614 2.02 -14.07 -12.17
C LEU A 614 0.86 -15.07 -12.02
N PHE A 615 1.02 -16.32 -12.49
CA PHE A 615 0.06 -17.38 -12.17
C PHE A 615 0.00 -17.66 -10.67
N CYS A 616 1.15 -17.81 -10.00
CA CYS A 616 1.21 -17.96 -8.54
C CYS A 616 0.53 -16.78 -7.81
N THR A 617 0.73 -15.56 -8.31
CA THR A 617 0.07 -14.34 -7.83
C THR A 617 -1.45 -14.47 -7.95
N THR A 618 -1.95 -14.93 -9.09
CA THR A 618 -3.38 -15.18 -9.32
C THR A 618 -3.94 -16.20 -8.33
N PHE A 619 -3.24 -17.31 -8.10
CA PHE A 619 -3.65 -18.28 -7.09
C PHE A 619 -3.68 -17.66 -5.68
N GLY A 620 -2.66 -16.88 -5.31
CA GLY A 620 -2.51 -16.30 -3.98
C GLY A 620 -3.47 -15.16 -3.64
N VAL A 621 -3.82 -14.30 -4.60
CA VAL A 621 -4.64 -13.09 -4.34
C VAL A 621 -5.94 -13.00 -5.12
N VAL A 622 -6.19 -13.88 -6.10
CA VAL A 622 -7.49 -13.95 -6.79
C VAL A 622 -8.29 -15.17 -6.32
N ILE A 623 -7.68 -16.35 -6.34
CA ILE A 623 -8.39 -17.62 -6.07
C ILE A 623 -8.45 -17.91 -4.56
N PHE A 624 -7.34 -17.76 -3.84
CA PHE A 624 -7.27 -18.08 -2.41
C PHE A 624 -8.27 -17.28 -1.54
N PRO A 625 -8.48 -15.96 -1.74
CA PRO A 625 -9.48 -15.22 -0.97
C PRO A 625 -10.92 -15.74 -1.20
N LEU A 626 -11.25 -16.10 -2.45
CA LEU A 626 -12.56 -16.69 -2.79
C LEU A 626 -12.74 -18.05 -2.10
N TYR A 627 -11.70 -18.87 -2.11
CA TYR A 627 -11.72 -20.16 -1.42
C TYR A 627 -11.91 -19.99 0.09
N GLU A 628 -11.21 -19.05 0.71
CA GLU A 628 -11.27 -18.79 2.15
C GLU A 628 -12.61 -18.16 2.59
N GLY A 629 -13.24 -17.38 1.71
CA GLY A 629 -14.53 -16.71 1.91
C GLY A 629 -15.77 -17.49 1.44
N ARG A 630 -15.59 -18.65 0.79
CA ARG A 630 -16.66 -19.40 0.08
C ARG A 630 -17.92 -19.65 0.91
N GLU A 631 -17.77 -20.00 2.19
CA GLU A 631 -18.92 -20.32 3.06
C GLU A 631 -19.76 -19.08 3.36
N SER A 632 -19.10 -17.94 3.59
CA SER A 632 -19.77 -16.65 3.78
C SER A 632 -20.47 -16.19 2.50
N ILE A 633 -19.80 -16.35 1.35
CA ILE A 633 -20.37 -16.01 0.03
C ILE A 633 -21.63 -16.86 -0.24
N VAL A 634 -21.53 -18.19 -0.10
CA VAL A 634 -22.65 -19.12 -0.32
C VAL A 634 -23.80 -18.81 0.63
N ARG A 635 -23.53 -18.54 1.91
CA ARG A 635 -24.55 -18.15 2.88
C ARG A 635 -25.28 -16.88 2.43
N THR A 636 -24.53 -15.84 2.06
CA THR A 636 -25.11 -14.54 1.66
C THR A 636 -25.96 -14.69 0.41
N VAL A 637 -25.45 -15.38 -0.63
CA VAL A 637 -26.18 -15.63 -1.89
C VAL A 637 -27.43 -16.47 -1.65
N ARG A 638 -27.34 -17.52 -0.82
CA ARG A 638 -28.49 -18.36 -0.47
C ARG A 638 -29.57 -17.56 0.26
N MET A 639 -29.19 -16.71 1.22
CA MET A 639 -30.14 -15.87 1.95
C MET A 639 -30.78 -14.82 1.04
N MET A 640 -30.01 -14.21 0.13
CA MET A 640 -30.55 -13.32 -0.91
C MET A 640 -31.56 -14.04 -1.80
N ALA A 641 -31.24 -15.25 -2.27
CA ALA A 641 -32.15 -16.03 -3.11
C ALA A 641 -33.45 -16.39 -2.37
N LEU A 642 -33.36 -16.79 -1.10
CA LEU A 642 -34.54 -17.08 -0.27
C LEU A 642 -35.42 -15.84 -0.05
N ASP A 643 -34.82 -14.68 0.19
CA ASP A 643 -35.53 -13.40 0.32
C ASP A 643 -36.24 -13.01 -0.99
N ILE A 644 -35.58 -13.15 -2.15
CA ILE A 644 -36.16 -12.89 -3.48
C ILE A 644 -37.33 -13.85 -3.76
N MET A 645 -37.24 -15.11 -3.34
CA MET A 645 -38.29 -16.11 -3.52
C MET A 645 -39.47 -15.94 -2.52
N GLY A 646 -39.49 -14.88 -1.70
CA GLY A 646 -40.52 -14.65 -0.68
C GLY A 646 -40.51 -15.68 0.46
N LYS A 647 -39.55 -16.61 0.46
CA LYS A 647 -39.36 -17.60 1.52
C LYS A 647 -38.50 -16.96 2.59
N ARG A 648 -39.12 -16.12 3.43
CA ARG A 648 -38.46 -15.54 4.62
C ARG A 648 -37.84 -16.68 5.42
N GLY A 649 -36.53 -16.86 5.29
CA GLY A 649 -35.81 -17.81 6.11
C GLY A 649 -36.09 -17.44 7.56
N ARG A 650 -36.66 -18.36 8.34
CA ARG A 650 -36.77 -18.22 9.80
C ARG A 650 -35.42 -17.66 10.26
N ARG A 651 -35.41 -16.46 10.88
CA ARG A 651 -34.30 -16.00 11.70
C ARG A 651 -34.07 -17.13 12.70
N LYS A 652 -33.13 -18.03 12.43
CA LYS A 652 -32.63 -18.93 13.46
C LYS A 652 -31.87 -18.00 14.40
N GLY A 653 -32.57 -17.49 15.42
CA GLY A 653 -31.94 -17.30 16.71
C GLY A 653 -31.27 -18.62 17.02
N MET A 654 -29.95 -18.62 17.01
CA MET A 654 -29.20 -19.82 17.35
C MET A 654 -29.53 -20.12 18.79
N ILE A 655 -30.04 -21.33 18.98
CA ILE A 655 -30.47 -21.93 20.22
C ILE A 655 -29.41 -21.67 21.30
N VAL A 656 -29.85 -21.04 22.40
CA VAL A 656 -29.19 -21.09 23.70
C VAL A 656 -28.70 -22.51 23.91
N GLY A 657 -27.39 -22.69 24.10
CA GLY A 657 -26.79 -24.00 24.28
C GLY A 657 -27.61 -24.81 25.28
N GLU A 658 -28.10 -25.97 24.83
CA GLU A 658 -28.47 -27.06 25.71
C GLU A 658 -27.22 -27.33 26.57
N MET A 659 -27.27 -26.90 27.83
CA MET A 659 -26.41 -27.43 28.86
C MET A 659 -26.69 -28.93 28.91
N THR A 660 -25.81 -29.73 28.28
CA THR A 660 -25.61 -31.10 28.70
C THR A 660 -25.20 -31.04 30.16
N SER A 661 -26.12 -31.47 31.03
CA SER A 661 -25.89 -31.75 32.44
C SER A 661 -24.68 -32.69 32.57
N GLY A 662 -23.55 -32.11 32.92
CA GLY A 662 -22.32 -32.80 33.28
C GLY A 662 -21.66 -31.99 34.39
N ASP A 663 -21.54 -32.61 35.55
CA ASP A 663 -21.12 -32.04 36.83
C ASP A 663 -19.98 -31.03 36.75
N VAL A 664 -20.22 -29.82 37.25
CA VAL A 664 -19.15 -28.92 37.70
C VAL A 664 -19.57 -28.31 39.04
N SER A 665 -19.02 -28.90 40.11
CA SER A 665 -19.01 -28.32 41.45
C SER A 665 -18.17 -27.04 41.45
N GLY A 666 -18.77 -25.90 41.79
CA GLY A 666 -18.05 -24.64 41.96
C GLY A 666 -18.96 -23.57 42.56
N VAL A 667 -18.74 -23.29 43.85
CA VAL A 667 -19.52 -22.39 44.71
C VAL A 667 -19.62 -20.97 44.12
N GLN A 668 -20.84 -20.47 43.95
CA GLN A 668 -21.13 -19.06 43.66
C GLN A 668 -20.78 -18.18 44.88
N THR A 669 -19.98 -17.14 44.67
CA THR A 669 -19.75 -16.07 45.65
C THR A 669 -20.92 -15.07 45.61
N PRO A 670 -21.50 -14.63 46.75
CA PRO A 670 -22.69 -13.79 46.75
C PRO A 670 -22.40 -12.31 46.47
N VAL A 671 -23.40 -11.65 45.89
CA VAL A 671 -23.48 -10.20 45.67
C VAL A 671 -23.66 -9.49 47.02
N VAL A 672 -22.81 -8.50 47.32
CA VAL A 672 -22.95 -7.66 48.52
C VAL A 672 -24.03 -6.61 48.29
N GLU A 673 -25.15 -6.79 48.98
CA GLU A 673 -26.22 -5.80 49.12
C GLU A 673 -25.79 -4.67 50.08
N LYS A 674 -25.96 -3.42 49.64
CA LYS A 674 -25.81 -2.22 50.48
C LYS A 674 -26.90 -2.22 51.56
N LYS A 675 -26.52 -2.24 52.83
CA LYS A 675 -27.41 -1.85 53.94
C LYS A 675 -27.25 -0.37 54.25
N GLU A 676 -28.34 0.37 54.07
CA GLU A 676 -28.60 1.65 54.71
C GLU A 676 -28.53 1.51 56.23
N VAL A 677 -27.85 2.45 56.89
CA VAL A 677 -27.90 2.63 58.34
C VAL A 677 -28.70 3.90 58.61
N LEU A 678 -29.92 3.72 59.10
CA LEU A 678 -30.75 4.74 59.74
C LEU A 678 -30.77 4.45 61.25
N GLU A 679 -30.42 5.49 62.00
CA GLU A 679 -30.56 5.81 63.43
C GLU A 679 -31.24 4.80 64.38
N LYS A 680 -30.55 4.52 65.50
CA LYS A 680 -30.95 5.02 66.83
C LYS A 680 -29.77 5.03 67.80
#